data_AF-A0A973ETK9-F1
#
_entry.id   AF-A0A973ETK9-F1
#
_cell.length_a   1.000
_cell.length_b   1.000
_cell.length_c   1.000
_cell.angle_alpha   90.00
_cell.angle_beta   90.00
_cell.angle_gamma   90.00
#
_symmetry.space_group_name_H-M   'P 1'
#
loop_
_entity.id
_entity.type
_entity.pdbx_description
1 polymer ?
#
loop_
_entity_poly.entity_id
_entity_poly.type
_entity_poly.pdbx_seq_one_letter_code
_entity_poly.pdbx_strand_id
1 'polypeptide(L)'
;VEKAKDKADFLTRETQYRKTLSEEEAGDEIEDPRPYRQFSWISDMRTMTPEHRATAVKLLNDAIADRQFAHKELKRRIAAMRSSASLREILEQYEHVLSVNLHLSSHSMDVGVLEVGDTYPLRANLKRVARATRLIHLMLQASEEVSKETGQPGIIRDLSRGFSPEEGAGKSYAKTYPASDVSALAGLPAVSLMTLDDYRARWSTPHDTLDHVNMKNIERMASFLPSFMGRLASHRGLRGAMEAPIAGMANLEGQAMFIRQGELFPDQPATGTIVPVIQGDSVFRSVVFQDGSFLVPGLANRRVSLEKLIIEPFKLDAKTGRVAWAADKVRTGKENYRVSVKRDTANASLVMFQCRQTDVLPVFNPQNMGYLTKVELLDAVTEATPLRYWYSRVDGRNTMAVSIFLERGTRFKLIMAESLLTKDFLLLNGTKEQTNGKGFLIEDPPTIYLTPHRVAKDLHLLVGERLNNLSNHGITNVYLERLYEHSGLELASAGKYLEVGRYDRFWSTIIPAWAKLDVVYSEVEKTQRDVLAGVMFFVALFVPFAYCVERYLFSFRGIYQQIVAFFLILVMTIFTIRALHPAFQLTYSPMVVIIAFFIVGLSLLVSWIIFMKFETEMSDLHMRSSHLMTPQASKWQAFGAGFSIGVSNLNRRKLRTALTCTTLVILTFTVMSFTNVKSLRRTALTRIADDAPYQGILLRHQVRLPLTLLTLEDMKARFPGHEATIWPRAWIDPISPTDRTLTRISRAEGSSPLEGILGVGHDPPEYFEKLVTHGRWFGPDEDDSILLPTAMAPRLGLDPEKDVGADVQIMGARFKVAGYFDASLMQSLGDLDQVPIAPAYFEVGPGEELSEVEIEAMQAGEELLPQAERFRYASAVRTVIIPLETCLQYGGTLRTISILPHSKPIEIADELSSWLAFPLFVGEDGTWFHSASTTLRYQGVANLIVPILIVIFITLNTMIGHVHERQREISTYTSVGLAPTHVGFLFIVEALSLAVLSTVIGYILAQLSAKFLGNTPLFSQLTFNYSSMASVACMFLVFSVVFLAALYPARVAAEMAMPDVNRSWTLPDPVKDTVYMNLPFLLKGEEETGIMNFLNAFYKAHQDVAHGAFIVDETYMDADEPHVRPGQMPMPVCLLLRTNVWLAPFDFGIKQRLQLHCCPSEDNPGYLEISLAMTRLSGERSAWIRANKNFIKALRKQMLLWRLLDADTKSVFAQGDPSRAAAL
;
A
#
# COMPACT_ATOMS: atom_id res chain seq x y z
N VAL A 1 -34.61 -0.27 38.13
CA VAL A 1 -33.77 -1.30 37.47
C VAL A 1 -32.57 -0.66 36.79
N GLU A 2 -32.75 0.19 35.76
CA GLU A 2 -31.62 0.85 35.04
C GLU A 2 -30.61 1.55 35.97
N LYS A 3 -31.06 2.40 36.89
CA LYS A 3 -30.19 3.04 37.89
C LYS A 3 -29.44 2.05 38.80
N ALA A 4 -30.07 0.92 39.11
CA ALA A 4 -29.42 -0.14 39.88
C ALA A 4 -28.34 -0.83 39.04
N LYS A 5 -28.59 -1.07 37.75
CA LYS A 5 -27.58 -1.59 36.81
C LYS A 5 -26.40 -0.61 36.65
N ASP A 6 -26.67 0.69 36.50
CA ASP A 6 -25.62 1.73 36.40
C ASP A 6 -24.76 1.77 37.65
N LYS A 7 -25.39 1.75 38.83
CA LYS A 7 -24.70 1.74 40.12
C LYS A 7 -23.89 0.45 40.31
N ALA A 8 -24.45 -0.70 39.93
CA ALA A 8 -23.76 -1.98 39.98
C ALA A 8 -22.55 -2.01 39.04
N ASP A 9 -22.67 -1.49 37.82
CA ASP A 9 -21.57 -1.38 36.85
C ASP A 9 -20.45 -0.47 37.40
N PHE A 10 -20.81 0.73 37.89
CA PHE A 10 -19.86 1.64 38.53
C PHE A 10 -19.09 0.97 39.69
N LEU A 11 -19.81 0.35 40.63
CA LEU A 11 -19.20 -0.34 41.77
C LEU A 11 -18.34 -1.53 41.34
N THR A 12 -18.77 -2.27 40.31
CA THR A 12 -17.98 -3.40 39.76
C THR A 12 -16.67 -2.90 39.17
N ARG A 13 -16.69 -1.82 38.39
CA ARG A 13 -15.50 -1.22 37.78
C ARG A 13 -14.56 -0.63 38.83
N GLU A 14 -15.09 0.07 39.83
CA GLU A 14 -14.30 0.61 40.93
C GLU A 14 -13.63 -0.51 41.75
N THR A 15 -14.35 -1.60 41.99
CA THR A 15 -13.80 -2.79 42.67
C THR A 15 -12.69 -3.46 41.83
N GLN A 16 -12.88 -3.60 40.52
CA GLN A 16 -11.85 -4.12 39.61
C GLN A 16 -10.61 -3.22 39.60
N TYR A 17 -10.80 -1.90 39.57
CA TYR A 17 -9.71 -0.93 39.62
C TYR A 17 -8.93 -1.00 40.94
N ARG A 18 -9.61 -1.04 42.09
CA ARG A 18 -8.89 -1.14 43.38
C ARG A 18 -8.08 -2.42 43.53
N LYS A 19 -8.52 -3.53 42.94
CA LYS A 19 -7.73 -4.77 42.89
C LYS A 19 -6.44 -4.65 42.07
N THR A 20 -6.32 -3.62 41.23
CA THR A 20 -5.10 -3.35 40.46
C THR A 20 -4.13 -2.37 41.15
N LEU A 21 -4.53 -1.75 42.26
CA LEU A 21 -3.67 -0.88 43.10
C LEU A 21 -2.91 -1.71 44.16
N SER A 22 -1.80 -1.19 44.70
CA SER A 22 -1.07 -1.86 45.78
C SER A 22 -1.89 -1.84 47.08
N GLU A 23 -1.65 -2.80 47.99
CA GLU A 23 -2.40 -2.93 49.26
C GLU A 23 -2.31 -1.67 50.16
N GLU A 24 -1.28 -0.84 50.01
CA GLU A 24 -1.09 0.40 50.79
C GLU A 24 -1.97 1.58 50.33
N GLU A 25 -2.51 1.55 49.11
CA GLU A 25 -3.34 2.63 48.53
C GLU A 25 -4.85 2.37 48.63
N ALA A 26 -5.25 1.19 49.10
CA ALA A 26 -6.64 0.76 49.19
C ALA A 26 -7.32 1.24 50.49
N GLY A 27 -7.64 2.54 50.58
CA GLY A 27 -8.53 3.07 51.64
C GLY A 27 -10.00 2.59 51.51
N ASP A 28 -10.77 2.71 52.61
CA ASP A 28 -12.21 2.43 52.89
C ASP A 28 -13.00 1.41 52.03
N GLU A 29 -13.77 0.53 52.69
CA GLU A 29 -14.64 -0.49 52.07
C GLU A 29 -15.58 0.09 50.99
N ILE A 30 -15.52 -0.47 49.76
CA ILE A 30 -16.47 -0.15 48.69
C ILE A 30 -17.80 -0.88 48.96
N GLU A 31 -18.90 -0.16 48.74
CA GLU A 31 -20.26 -0.72 48.75
C GLU A 31 -20.40 -1.92 47.78
N ASP A 32 -20.96 -3.04 48.24
CA ASP A 32 -21.09 -4.27 47.44
C ASP A 32 -22.03 -4.06 46.22
N PRO A 33 -21.62 -4.43 44.98
CA PRO A 33 -22.48 -4.34 43.80
C PRO A 33 -23.63 -5.36 43.78
N ARG A 34 -23.58 -6.46 44.55
CA ARG A 34 -24.56 -7.56 44.49
C ARG A 34 -26.01 -7.13 44.79
N PRO A 35 -26.32 -6.34 45.83
CA PRO A 35 -27.68 -5.89 46.12
C PRO A 35 -28.30 -5.09 44.96
N TYR A 36 -27.47 -4.31 44.25
CA TYR A 36 -27.92 -3.55 43.08
C TYR A 36 -28.23 -4.45 41.88
N ARG A 37 -27.46 -5.53 41.67
CA ARG A 37 -27.73 -6.51 40.60
C ARG A 37 -29.00 -7.31 40.83
N GLN A 38 -29.35 -7.61 42.08
CA GLN A 38 -30.56 -8.37 42.43
C GLN A 38 -31.85 -7.69 41.94
N PHE A 39 -31.89 -6.36 41.82
CA PHE A 39 -33.03 -5.63 41.23
C PHE A 39 -33.34 -6.03 39.77
N SER A 40 -32.40 -6.64 39.04
CA SER A 40 -32.66 -7.16 37.69
C SER A 40 -33.48 -8.44 37.67
N TRP A 41 -33.54 -9.17 38.80
CA TRP A 41 -34.27 -10.43 38.94
C TRP A 41 -35.62 -10.27 39.62
N ILE A 42 -35.90 -9.08 40.15
CA ILE A 42 -37.17 -8.77 40.81
C ILE A 42 -38.19 -8.39 39.73
N SER A 43 -39.11 -9.31 39.44
CA SER A 43 -40.19 -9.13 38.48
C SER A 43 -41.44 -8.46 39.06
N ASP A 44 -41.64 -8.52 40.39
CA ASP A 44 -42.77 -7.91 41.10
C ASP A 44 -42.30 -7.07 42.30
N MET A 45 -42.82 -5.85 42.45
CA MET A 45 -42.50 -4.98 43.59
C MET A 45 -42.99 -5.55 44.93
N ARG A 46 -43.98 -6.44 44.90
CA ARG A 46 -44.53 -7.08 46.11
C ARG A 46 -43.56 -8.07 46.77
N THR A 47 -42.58 -8.58 46.03
CA THR A 47 -41.58 -9.52 46.53
C THR A 47 -40.30 -8.84 47.02
N MET A 48 -40.28 -7.50 47.11
CA MET A 48 -39.13 -6.74 47.62
C MET A 48 -39.03 -6.81 49.14
N THR A 49 -37.82 -7.03 49.65
CA THR A 49 -37.52 -6.90 51.08
C THR A 49 -37.60 -5.42 51.52
N PRO A 50 -37.78 -5.13 52.83
CA PRO A 50 -37.79 -3.74 53.33
C PRO A 50 -36.54 -2.94 52.94
N GLU A 51 -35.37 -3.58 52.95
CA GLU A 51 -34.10 -2.96 52.52
C GLU A 51 -34.07 -2.67 51.02
N HIS A 52 -34.51 -3.60 50.17
CA HIS A 52 -34.65 -3.36 48.73
C HIS A 52 -35.61 -2.21 48.44
N ARG A 53 -36.68 -2.06 49.25
CA ARG A 53 -37.63 -0.97 49.09
C ARG A 53 -37.00 0.39 49.39
N ALA A 54 -36.20 0.51 50.45
CA ALA A 54 -35.49 1.74 50.78
C ALA A 54 -34.49 2.15 49.67
N THR A 55 -33.68 1.21 49.21
CA THR A 55 -32.73 1.44 48.10
C THR A 55 -33.43 1.76 46.79
N ALA A 56 -34.55 1.11 46.48
CA ALA A 56 -35.36 1.42 45.30
C ALA A 56 -35.90 2.84 45.32
N VAL A 57 -36.41 3.32 46.47
CA VAL A 57 -36.90 4.70 46.63
C VAL A 57 -35.76 5.71 46.38
N LYS A 58 -34.56 5.45 46.92
CA LYS A 58 -33.39 6.30 46.67
C LYS A 58 -33.04 6.37 45.17
N LEU A 59 -32.94 5.21 44.51
CA LEU A 59 -32.65 5.14 43.07
C LEU A 59 -33.75 5.78 42.21
N LEU A 60 -35.01 5.70 42.64
CA LEU A 60 -36.13 6.36 41.97
C LEU A 60 -36.05 7.88 42.10
N ASN A 61 -35.70 8.40 43.27
CA ASN A 61 -35.50 9.84 43.46
C ASN A 61 -34.40 10.38 42.52
N ASP A 62 -33.29 9.65 42.38
CA ASP A 62 -32.24 10.00 41.42
C ASP A 62 -32.74 9.92 39.97
N ALA A 63 -33.57 8.93 39.64
CA ALA A 63 -34.14 8.79 38.30
C ALA A 63 -35.17 9.88 37.95
N ILE A 64 -35.86 10.47 38.93
CA ILE A 64 -36.84 11.55 38.68
C ILE A 64 -36.15 12.76 38.03
N ALA A 65 -34.98 13.16 38.51
CA ALA A 65 -34.23 14.27 37.95
C ALA A 65 -33.86 14.05 36.47
N ASP A 66 -33.35 12.86 36.13
CA ASP A 66 -33.03 12.49 34.75
C ASP A 66 -34.27 12.50 33.85
N ARG A 67 -35.39 11.96 34.35
CA ARG A 67 -36.65 11.92 33.60
C ARG A 67 -37.22 13.31 33.36
N GLN A 68 -37.11 14.21 34.33
CA GLN A 68 -37.49 15.62 34.15
C GLN A 68 -36.61 16.30 33.10
N PHE A 69 -35.31 16.03 33.09
CA PHE A 69 -34.40 16.54 32.09
C PHE A 69 -34.73 16.01 30.69
N ALA A 70 -34.89 14.69 30.55
CA ALA A 70 -35.29 14.06 29.29
C ALA A 70 -36.62 14.60 28.75
N HIS A 71 -37.60 14.83 29.63
CA HIS A 71 -38.88 15.46 29.26
C HIS A 71 -38.69 16.89 28.74
N LYS A 72 -37.85 17.68 29.40
CA LYS A 72 -37.52 19.06 28.97
C LYS A 72 -36.82 19.06 27.61
N GLU A 73 -35.89 18.13 27.39
CA GLU A 73 -35.21 17.96 26.11
C GLU A 73 -36.18 17.55 25.00
N LEU A 74 -37.02 16.54 25.22
CA LEU A 74 -38.02 16.09 24.25
C LEU A 74 -39.00 17.22 23.89
N LYS A 75 -39.44 18.01 24.86
CA LYS A 75 -40.26 19.21 24.61
C LYS A 75 -39.56 20.19 23.67
N ARG A 76 -38.27 20.44 23.86
CA ARG A 76 -37.47 21.31 22.97
C ARG A 76 -37.34 20.71 21.57
N ARG A 77 -37.07 19.41 21.46
CA ARG A 77 -37.00 18.70 20.16
C ARG A 77 -38.31 18.79 19.41
N ILE A 78 -39.44 18.53 20.08
CA ILE A 78 -40.79 18.65 19.48
C ILE A 78 -41.06 20.10 19.06
N ALA A 79 -40.70 21.08 19.89
CA ALA A 79 -40.88 22.49 19.52
C ALA A 79 -40.06 22.87 18.28
N ALA A 80 -38.80 22.43 18.18
CA ALA A 80 -37.97 22.63 17.00
C ALA A 80 -38.57 21.98 15.75
N MET A 81 -39.01 20.70 15.84
CA MET A 81 -39.66 20.01 14.72
C MET A 81 -40.94 20.71 14.27
N ARG A 82 -41.78 21.17 15.21
CA ARG A 82 -43.00 21.95 14.89
C ARG A 82 -42.65 23.28 14.23
N SER A 83 -41.61 23.96 14.71
CA SER A 83 -41.12 25.20 14.10
C SER A 83 -40.62 24.97 12.67
N SER A 84 -39.85 23.90 12.43
CA SER A 84 -39.39 23.54 11.09
C SER A 84 -40.54 23.16 10.17
N ALA A 85 -41.54 22.43 10.67
CA ALA A 85 -42.75 22.09 9.91
C ALA A 85 -43.56 23.35 9.55
N SER A 86 -43.75 24.26 10.50
CA SER A 86 -44.43 25.55 10.25
C SER A 86 -43.67 26.41 9.24
N LEU A 87 -42.34 26.48 9.34
CA LEU A 87 -41.52 27.17 8.35
C LEU A 87 -41.69 26.53 6.96
N ARG A 88 -41.70 25.20 6.89
CA ARG A 88 -41.92 24.48 5.65
C ARG A 88 -43.29 24.78 5.04
N GLU A 89 -44.36 24.80 5.84
CA GLU A 89 -45.71 25.18 5.36
C GLU A 89 -45.75 26.61 4.80
N ILE A 90 -45.02 27.55 5.41
CA ILE A 90 -44.90 28.93 4.90
C ILE A 90 -44.14 28.92 3.57
N LEU A 91 -43.01 28.20 3.50
CA LEU A 91 -42.17 28.17 2.30
C LEU A 91 -42.83 27.43 1.14
N GLU A 92 -43.66 26.41 1.38
CA GLU A 92 -44.40 25.66 0.34
C GLU A 92 -45.45 26.54 -0.39
N GLN A 93 -45.82 27.69 0.16
CA GLN A 93 -46.66 28.68 -0.53
C GLN A 93 -45.92 29.45 -1.62
N TYR A 94 -44.59 29.38 -1.63
CA TYR A 94 -43.73 30.07 -2.57
C TYR A 94 -42.95 29.07 -3.42
N GLU A 95 -42.75 29.42 -4.69
CA GLU A 95 -41.80 28.68 -5.52
C GLU A 95 -40.37 29.15 -5.18
N HIS A 96 -39.50 28.21 -4.81
CA HIS A 96 -38.09 28.51 -4.58
C HIS A 96 -37.40 28.77 -5.92
N VAL A 97 -36.94 30.02 -6.12
CA VAL A 97 -36.27 30.46 -7.36
C VAL A 97 -34.75 30.51 -7.20
N LEU A 98 -34.27 31.14 -6.12
CA LEU A 98 -32.85 31.36 -5.88
C LEU A 98 -32.58 31.59 -4.39
N SER A 99 -31.59 30.91 -3.84
CA SER A 99 -31.00 31.20 -2.53
C SER A 99 -29.78 32.11 -2.72
N VAL A 100 -29.81 33.32 -2.17
CA VAL A 100 -28.68 34.25 -2.22
C VAL A 100 -28.12 34.44 -0.81
N ASN A 101 -26.85 34.09 -0.62
CA ASN A 101 -26.10 34.39 0.59
C ASN A 101 -25.29 35.68 0.40
N LEU A 102 -25.22 36.53 1.43
CA LEU A 102 -24.42 37.75 1.41
C LEU A 102 -23.15 37.52 2.22
N HIS A 103 -22.02 37.35 1.54
CA HIS A 103 -20.69 37.18 2.14
C HIS A 103 -19.84 38.43 1.85
N LEU A 104 -20.23 39.54 2.46
CA LEU A 104 -19.74 40.88 2.13
C LEU A 104 -18.73 41.41 3.16
N SER A 105 -17.80 42.23 2.70
CA SER A 105 -16.81 42.97 3.49
C SER A 105 -16.80 44.44 3.06
N SER A 106 -16.46 45.32 4.00
CA SER A 106 -16.34 46.76 3.75
C SER A 106 -15.04 47.15 3.03
N HIS A 107 -14.06 46.25 2.91
CA HIS A 107 -12.70 46.61 2.44
C HIS A 107 -12.59 46.77 0.93
N SER A 108 -13.49 46.16 0.16
CA SER A 108 -13.56 46.26 -1.30
C SER A 108 -14.99 46.51 -1.76
N MET A 109 -15.14 47.27 -2.84
CA MET A 109 -16.42 47.57 -3.48
C MET A 109 -16.79 46.57 -4.57
N ASP A 110 -15.86 45.72 -5.01
CA ASP A 110 -16.12 44.72 -6.05
C ASP A 110 -16.79 43.49 -5.42
N VAL A 111 -17.98 43.14 -5.93
CA VAL A 111 -18.76 41.98 -5.49
C VAL A 111 -18.91 41.01 -6.67
N GLY A 112 -18.63 39.75 -6.43
CA GLY A 112 -18.80 38.68 -7.42
C GLY A 112 -19.71 37.58 -6.93
N VAL A 113 -19.95 36.62 -7.82
CA VAL A 113 -20.83 35.48 -7.58
C VAL A 113 -20.00 34.24 -7.35
N LEU A 114 -20.13 33.64 -6.17
CA LEU A 114 -19.53 32.36 -5.83
C LEU A 114 -20.62 31.28 -5.84
N GLU A 115 -20.48 30.29 -6.71
CA GLU A 115 -21.40 29.14 -6.76
C GLU A 115 -21.12 28.12 -5.65
N VAL A 116 -19.84 27.84 -5.40
CA VAL A 116 -19.36 26.79 -4.51
C VAL A 116 -18.12 27.27 -3.78
N GLY A 117 -18.16 27.26 -2.45
CA GLY A 117 -17.02 27.51 -1.57
C GLY A 117 -16.27 26.25 -1.15
N ASP A 118 -15.66 26.31 0.04
CA ASP A 118 -14.78 25.29 0.60
C ASP A 118 -15.39 24.57 1.82
N THR A 119 -16.70 24.75 2.08
CA THR A 119 -17.41 24.08 3.19
C THR A 119 -17.37 22.56 3.07
N TYR A 120 -17.38 22.04 1.84
CA TYR A 120 -17.35 20.61 1.57
C TYR A 120 -16.22 20.25 0.58
N PRO A 121 -15.55 19.10 0.77
CA PRO A 121 -14.53 18.60 -0.17
C PRO A 121 -15.20 18.00 -1.41
N LEU A 122 -15.74 18.87 -2.26
CA LEU A 122 -16.44 18.50 -3.48
C LEU A 122 -15.46 18.05 -4.57
N ARG A 123 -15.89 17.08 -5.38
CA ARG A 123 -15.12 16.57 -6.52
C ARG A 123 -14.77 17.69 -7.52
N ALA A 124 -13.60 17.58 -8.14
CA ALA A 124 -13.09 18.58 -9.06
C ALA A 124 -14.01 18.79 -10.27
N ASN A 125 -14.57 17.71 -10.84
CA ASN A 125 -15.55 17.81 -11.92
C ASN A 125 -16.80 18.64 -11.56
N LEU A 126 -17.27 18.61 -10.31
CA LEU A 126 -18.44 19.37 -9.86
C LEU A 126 -18.13 20.85 -9.64
N LYS A 127 -16.90 21.18 -9.23
CA LYS A 127 -16.42 22.57 -9.08
C LYS A 127 -16.19 23.26 -10.44
N ARG A 128 -15.95 22.49 -11.51
CA ARG A 128 -15.66 23.02 -12.87
C ARG A 128 -16.89 23.45 -13.67
N VAL A 129 -18.08 22.95 -13.36
CA VAL A 129 -19.30 23.29 -14.08
C VAL A 129 -19.79 24.67 -13.66
N ALA A 130 -19.77 25.64 -14.56
CA ALA A 130 -20.33 26.98 -14.35
C ALA A 130 -21.85 26.96 -14.53
N ARG A 131 -22.61 26.96 -13.43
CA ARG A 131 -24.08 26.86 -13.42
C ARG A 131 -24.78 28.22 -13.42
N ALA A 132 -24.09 29.28 -13.00
CA ALA A 132 -24.63 30.61 -12.79
C ALA A 132 -24.32 31.60 -13.92
N THR A 133 -23.79 31.16 -15.07
CA THR A 133 -23.43 32.08 -16.17
C THR A 133 -24.58 32.97 -16.62
N ARG A 134 -25.80 32.43 -16.75
CA ARG A 134 -26.99 33.24 -17.10
C ARG A 134 -27.35 34.20 -15.97
N LEU A 135 -27.28 33.77 -14.72
CA LEU A 135 -27.50 34.61 -13.54
C LEU A 135 -26.52 35.77 -13.48
N ILE A 136 -25.23 35.54 -13.74
CA ILE A 136 -24.20 36.57 -13.76
C ILE A 136 -24.53 37.62 -14.83
N HIS A 137 -24.91 37.21 -16.04
CA HIS A 137 -25.36 38.17 -17.07
C HIS A 137 -26.56 39.01 -16.65
N LEU A 138 -27.57 38.39 -16.02
CA LEU A 138 -28.73 39.12 -15.49
C LEU A 138 -28.33 40.10 -14.40
N MET A 139 -27.41 39.71 -13.51
CA MET A 139 -26.92 40.58 -12.45
C MET A 139 -26.11 41.76 -12.99
N LEU A 140 -25.29 41.56 -14.02
CA LEU A 140 -24.55 42.65 -14.66
C LEU A 140 -25.50 43.65 -15.31
N GLN A 141 -26.53 43.18 -16.01
CA GLN A 141 -27.55 44.04 -16.60
C GLN A 141 -28.31 44.83 -15.51
N ALA A 142 -28.76 44.16 -14.44
CA ALA A 142 -29.42 44.82 -13.32
C ALA A 142 -28.51 45.84 -12.63
N SER A 143 -27.22 45.53 -12.50
CA SER A 143 -26.21 46.45 -11.94
C SER A 143 -26.01 47.70 -12.81
N GLU A 144 -25.97 47.55 -14.14
CA GLU A 144 -25.83 48.68 -15.06
C GLU A 144 -27.08 49.60 -15.03
N GLU A 145 -28.27 49.03 -14.97
CA GLU A 145 -29.53 49.78 -14.88
C GLU A 145 -29.61 50.58 -13.57
N VAL A 146 -29.30 49.95 -12.43
CA VAL A 146 -29.27 50.64 -11.12
C VAL A 146 -28.17 51.69 -11.07
N SER A 147 -27.02 51.44 -11.72
CA SER A 147 -25.94 52.40 -11.82
C SER A 147 -26.36 53.68 -12.56
N LYS A 148 -27.11 53.54 -13.66
CA LYS A 148 -27.69 54.67 -14.42
C LYS A 148 -28.74 55.45 -13.63
N GLU A 149 -29.56 54.77 -12.84
CA GLU A 149 -30.63 55.39 -12.04
C GLU A 149 -30.11 56.13 -10.80
N THR A 150 -29.16 55.52 -10.09
CA THR A 150 -28.61 56.06 -8.84
C THR A 150 -27.43 57.01 -9.04
N GLY A 151 -26.86 57.05 -10.25
CA GLY A 151 -25.63 57.79 -10.55
C GLY A 151 -24.38 57.20 -9.87
N GLN A 152 -24.48 56.03 -9.24
CA GLN A 152 -23.38 55.36 -8.56
C GLN A 152 -22.77 54.29 -9.48
N PRO A 153 -21.43 54.07 -9.48
CA PRO A 153 -20.84 52.98 -10.27
C PRO A 153 -21.30 51.63 -9.75
N GLY A 154 -21.67 50.73 -10.66
CA GLY A 154 -22.06 49.35 -10.35
C GLY A 154 -20.96 48.58 -9.60
N ILE A 155 -21.38 47.72 -8.67
CA ILE A 155 -20.47 46.96 -7.78
C ILE A 155 -20.30 45.49 -8.20
N ILE A 156 -21.13 44.99 -9.13
CA ILE A 156 -21.10 43.58 -9.56
C ILE A 156 -20.05 43.37 -10.67
N ARG A 157 -19.22 42.33 -10.54
CA ARG A 157 -18.22 41.93 -11.53
C ARG A 157 -18.53 40.56 -12.16
N ASP A 158 -18.12 40.40 -13.42
CA ASP A 158 -18.21 39.13 -14.15
C ASP A 158 -17.02 38.23 -13.82
N LEU A 159 -17.28 37.05 -13.25
CA LEU A 159 -16.26 36.03 -12.96
C LEU A 159 -16.26 34.89 -13.98
N SER A 160 -17.26 34.84 -14.86
CA SER A 160 -17.45 33.76 -15.84
C SER A 160 -16.48 33.85 -17.02
N ARG A 161 -15.90 35.04 -17.29
CA ARG A 161 -14.86 35.27 -18.30
C ARG A 161 -13.43 34.91 -17.84
N GLY A 162 -13.31 34.05 -16.83
CA GLY A 162 -12.04 33.62 -16.23
C GLY A 162 -11.14 32.70 -17.07
N PHE A 163 -11.20 32.76 -18.41
CA PHE A 163 -10.23 32.08 -19.29
C PHE A 163 -9.39 33.03 -20.16
N SER A 164 -9.65 34.34 -20.14
CA SER A 164 -8.76 35.32 -20.79
C SER A 164 -7.68 35.80 -19.79
N PRO A 165 -6.38 35.63 -20.08
CA PRO A 165 -5.28 36.07 -19.22
C PRO A 165 -5.16 37.60 -19.06
N GLU A 166 -6.02 38.38 -19.72
CA GLU A 166 -6.01 39.85 -19.70
C GLU A 166 -7.11 40.47 -18.81
N GLU A 167 -8.20 39.75 -18.48
CA GLU A 167 -9.34 40.29 -17.69
C GLU A 167 -9.61 39.54 -16.37
N GLY A 168 -8.87 38.48 -16.06
CA GLY A 168 -9.11 37.66 -14.87
C GLY A 168 -8.45 38.20 -13.61
N ALA A 169 -9.25 38.66 -12.64
CA ALA A 169 -9.35 38.05 -11.31
C ALA A 169 -10.29 38.84 -10.39
N GLY A 170 -11.21 38.13 -9.76
CA GLY A 170 -12.12 38.64 -8.75
C GLY A 170 -12.64 37.46 -7.93
N LYS A 171 -11.75 36.74 -7.25
CA LYS A 171 -12.13 35.67 -6.33
C LYS A 171 -11.89 36.17 -4.90
N SER A 172 -12.57 35.59 -3.92
CA SER A 172 -12.07 35.70 -2.54
C SER A 172 -10.93 34.70 -2.40
N TYR A 173 -9.81 35.19 -1.89
CA TYR A 173 -8.55 34.43 -1.83
C TYR A 173 -8.35 33.72 -0.50
N ALA A 174 -9.21 33.97 0.48
CA ALA A 174 -9.34 33.15 1.66
C ALA A 174 -10.22 31.94 1.35
N LYS A 175 -9.98 30.80 2.03
CA LYS A 175 -10.97 29.73 2.08
C LYS A 175 -12.28 30.31 2.60
N THR A 176 -13.35 30.12 1.85
CA THR A 176 -14.67 30.67 2.23
C THR A 176 -15.65 29.56 2.48
N TYR A 177 -16.44 29.71 3.55
CA TYR A 177 -17.42 28.71 3.98
C TYR A 177 -18.84 29.29 3.90
N PRO A 178 -19.32 29.65 2.69
CA PRO A 178 -20.59 30.34 2.54
C PRO A 178 -21.78 29.43 2.86
N ALA A 179 -22.84 30.00 3.43
CA ALA A 179 -24.09 29.29 3.66
C ALA A 179 -24.77 28.80 2.37
N SER A 180 -24.43 29.38 1.20
CA SER A 180 -24.92 28.90 -0.09
C SER A 180 -24.47 27.47 -0.40
N ASP A 181 -23.34 27.00 0.15
CA ASP A 181 -22.86 25.64 -0.07
C ASP A 181 -23.86 24.61 0.42
N VAL A 182 -24.48 24.86 1.58
CA VAL A 182 -25.51 23.99 2.16
C VAL A 182 -26.76 23.95 1.26
N SER A 183 -27.18 25.11 0.75
CA SER A 183 -28.33 25.21 -0.16
C SER A 183 -28.06 24.54 -1.51
N ALA A 184 -26.87 24.77 -2.07
CA ALA A 184 -26.44 24.15 -3.32
C ALA A 184 -26.43 22.63 -3.17
N LEU A 185 -25.87 22.14 -2.06
CA LEU A 185 -25.81 20.72 -1.71
C LEU A 185 -27.19 20.08 -1.49
N ALA A 186 -28.15 20.86 -0.98
CA ALA A 186 -29.55 20.45 -0.82
C ALA A 186 -30.31 20.36 -2.16
N GLY A 187 -29.67 20.66 -3.29
CA GLY A 187 -30.32 20.68 -4.59
C GLY A 187 -31.17 21.93 -4.83
N LEU A 188 -30.84 23.06 -4.18
CA LEU A 188 -31.47 24.36 -4.44
C LEU A 188 -30.54 25.27 -5.27
N PRO A 189 -31.06 26.05 -6.23
CA PRO A 189 -30.26 27.07 -6.93
C PRO A 189 -29.73 28.06 -5.90
N ALA A 190 -28.42 28.11 -5.71
CA ALA A 190 -27.80 28.89 -4.66
C ALA A 190 -26.50 29.53 -5.11
N VAL A 191 -26.31 30.79 -4.72
CA VAL A 191 -25.06 31.53 -4.91
C VAL A 191 -24.76 32.40 -3.70
N SER A 192 -23.49 32.73 -3.53
CA SER A 192 -23.05 33.77 -2.62
C SER A 192 -22.62 35.02 -3.37
N LEU A 193 -23.16 36.17 -2.97
CA LEU A 193 -22.58 37.46 -3.31
C LEU A 193 -21.40 37.69 -2.38
N MET A 194 -20.20 37.71 -2.94
CA MET A 194 -18.97 37.74 -2.18
C MET A 194 -18.14 38.94 -2.56
N THR A 195 -17.64 39.66 -1.56
CA THR A 195 -16.63 40.70 -1.79
C THR A 195 -15.35 40.07 -2.34
N LEU A 196 -14.87 40.63 -3.44
CA LEU A 196 -13.71 40.15 -4.18
C LEU A 196 -12.44 40.87 -3.72
N ASP A 197 -11.29 40.24 -3.98
CA ASP A 197 -9.98 40.82 -3.69
C ASP A 197 -9.80 41.20 -2.21
N ASP A 198 -10.34 40.38 -1.29
CA ASP A 198 -10.22 40.57 0.16
C ASP A 198 -9.91 39.24 0.88
N TYR A 199 -8.79 39.19 1.61
CA TYR A 199 -8.37 38.04 2.42
C TYR A 199 -8.99 38.02 3.82
N ARG A 200 -9.48 39.16 4.32
CA ARG A 200 -10.09 39.29 5.66
C ARG A 200 -9.20 38.79 6.81
N ALA A 201 -7.92 39.15 6.80
CA ALA A 201 -6.92 38.70 7.79
C ALA A 201 -7.34 38.92 9.26
N ARG A 202 -8.20 39.92 9.53
CA ARG A 202 -8.67 40.26 10.89
C ARG A 202 -9.96 39.55 11.29
N TRP A 203 -10.68 38.93 10.36
CA TRP A 203 -12.00 38.34 10.63
C TRP A 203 -11.93 37.25 11.70
N SER A 204 -12.87 37.29 12.66
CA SER A 204 -12.90 36.34 13.79
C SER A 204 -11.63 36.36 14.68
N THR A 205 -10.86 37.44 14.63
CA THR A 205 -9.74 37.69 15.55
C THR A 205 -10.11 38.79 16.55
N PRO A 206 -9.38 38.95 17.67
CA PRO A 206 -9.55 40.10 18.57
C PRO A 206 -9.33 41.47 17.89
N HIS A 207 -8.69 41.49 16.71
CA HIS A 207 -8.47 42.70 15.92
C HIS A 207 -9.62 43.00 14.94
N ASP A 208 -10.72 42.23 14.96
CA ASP A 208 -11.94 42.51 14.19
C ASP A 208 -12.77 43.61 14.87
N THR A 209 -12.27 44.86 14.81
CA THR A 209 -12.89 46.02 15.48
C THR A 209 -13.61 46.93 14.50
N LEU A 210 -14.59 47.71 15.01
CA LEU A 210 -15.35 48.67 14.22
C LEU A 210 -14.47 49.76 13.57
N ASP A 211 -13.32 50.09 14.16
CA ASP A 211 -12.39 51.09 13.62
C ASP A 211 -11.76 50.67 12.29
N HIS A 212 -11.78 49.38 11.99
CA HIS A 212 -11.27 48.82 10.74
C HIS A 212 -12.34 48.64 9.67
N VAL A 213 -13.57 49.04 9.96
CA VAL A 213 -14.68 49.02 9.00
C VAL A 213 -14.63 50.28 8.14
N ASN A 214 -14.61 50.11 6.82
CA ASN A 214 -14.67 51.24 5.90
C ASN A 214 -16.13 51.71 5.75
N MET A 215 -16.51 52.71 6.53
CA MET A 215 -17.89 53.21 6.58
C MET A 215 -18.37 53.77 5.22
N LYS A 216 -17.49 54.39 4.43
CA LYS A 216 -17.84 54.92 3.10
C LYS A 216 -18.28 53.81 2.14
N ASN A 217 -17.60 52.68 2.18
CA ASN A 217 -17.96 51.52 1.37
C ASN A 217 -19.29 50.91 1.85
N ILE A 218 -19.51 50.83 3.17
CA ILE A 218 -20.79 50.38 3.73
C ILE A 218 -21.96 51.26 3.29
N GLU A 219 -21.83 52.58 3.42
CA GLU A 219 -22.88 53.53 3.01
C GLU A 219 -23.26 53.34 1.54
N ARG A 220 -22.25 53.17 0.69
CA ARG A 220 -22.45 52.93 -0.75
C ARG A 220 -23.10 51.58 -1.04
N MET A 221 -22.68 50.52 -0.34
CA MET A 221 -23.32 49.19 -0.47
C MET A 221 -24.76 49.23 0.02
N ALA A 222 -25.04 49.93 1.12
CA ALA A 222 -26.37 50.10 1.69
C ALA A 222 -27.31 50.88 0.76
N SER A 223 -26.80 51.85 0.00
CA SER A 223 -27.60 52.55 -1.02
C SER A 223 -27.81 51.74 -2.30
N PHE A 224 -26.83 50.92 -2.71
CA PHE A 224 -26.88 50.19 -3.98
C PHE A 224 -27.64 48.86 -3.89
N LEU A 225 -27.36 48.03 -2.87
CA LEU A 225 -27.86 46.65 -2.77
C LEU A 225 -29.39 46.53 -2.76
N PRO A 226 -30.17 47.37 -2.05
CA PRO A 226 -31.63 47.25 -2.05
C PRO A 226 -32.24 47.42 -3.45
N SER A 227 -31.82 48.46 -4.19
CA SER A 227 -32.29 48.72 -5.56
C SER A 227 -31.87 47.61 -6.52
N PHE A 228 -30.62 47.14 -6.39
CA PHE A 228 -30.10 46.01 -7.15
C PHE A 228 -30.91 44.72 -6.91
N MET A 229 -31.14 44.35 -5.65
CA MET A 229 -31.89 43.16 -5.28
C MET A 229 -33.36 43.25 -5.72
N GLY A 230 -33.97 44.44 -5.61
CA GLY A 230 -35.32 44.69 -6.11
C GLY A 230 -35.42 44.47 -7.63
N ARG A 231 -34.44 44.98 -8.38
CA ARG A 231 -34.39 44.80 -9.85
C ARG A 231 -34.19 43.35 -10.24
N LEU A 232 -33.23 42.67 -9.60
CA LEU A 232 -32.95 41.25 -9.84
C LEU A 232 -34.19 40.39 -9.54
N ALA A 233 -34.84 40.60 -8.40
CA ALA A 233 -36.04 39.85 -8.01
C ALA A 233 -37.23 40.06 -8.96
N SER A 234 -37.34 41.23 -9.59
CA SER A 234 -38.38 41.54 -10.58
C SER A 234 -38.11 40.97 -11.98
N HIS A 235 -36.90 40.48 -12.25
CA HIS A 235 -36.48 40.08 -13.59
C HIS A 235 -37.09 38.73 -13.99
N ARG A 236 -37.89 38.70 -15.08
CA ARG A 236 -38.61 37.49 -15.54
C ARG A 236 -37.68 36.31 -15.86
N GLY A 237 -36.45 36.58 -16.27
CA GLY A 237 -35.43 35.57 -16.57
C GLY A 237 -34.84 34.85 -15.35
N LEU A 238 -35.11 35.30 -14.13
CA LEU A 238 -34.49 34.75 -12.90
C LEU A 238 -34.83 33.26 -12.70
N ARG A 239 -36.05 32.85 -13.05
CA ARG A 239 -36.57 31.47 -12.88
C ARG A 239 -35.80 30.39 -13.67
N GLY A 240 -35.00 30.78 -14.66
CA GLY A 240 -34.15 29.87 -15.45
C GLY A 240 -32.70 30.35 -15.53
N ALA A 241 -32.28 31.19 -14.59
CA ALA A 241 -30.97 31.83 -14.57
C ALA A 241 -29.84 30.91 -14.08
N MET A 242 -30.18 29.78 -13.45
CA MET A 242 -29.22 28.78 -12.99
C MET A 242 -29.60 27.39 -13.48
N GLU A 243 -28.57 26.60 -13.80
CA GLU A 243 -28.71 25.17 -14.06
C GLU A 243 -28.89 24.36 -12.76
N ALA A 244 -29.26 23.08 -12.89
CA ALA A 244 -29.59 22.23 -11.75
C ALA A 244 -28.43 22.15 -10.72
N PRO A 245 -28.70 22.43 -9.43
CA PRO A 245 -27.72 22.47 -8.35
C PRO A 245 -27.22 21.08 -7.93
N ILE A 246 -26.20 21.05 -7.07
CA ILE A 246 -25.50 19.83 -6.63
C ILE A 246 -26.37 19.06 -5.64
N ALA A 247 -27.15 18.07 -6.08
CA ALA A 247 -27.92 17.23 -5.16
C ALA A 247 -27.02 16.21 -4.43
N GLY A 248 -26.49 16.60 -3.27
CA GLY A 248 -25.50 15.82 -2.51
C GLY A 248 -25.67 15.81 -1.00
N MET A 249 -26.72 16.42 -0.46
CA MET A 249 -26.91 16.56 0.99
C MET A 249 -27.24 15.21 1.63
N ALA A 250 -26.63 14.97 2.79
CA ALA A 250 -26.90 13.82 3.62
C ALA A 250 -26.90 14.18 5.10
N ASN A 251 -27.49 13.30 5.89
CA ASN A 251 -27.51 13.36 7.34
C ASN A 251 -26.77 12.15 7.92
N LEU A 252 -26.14 12.33 9.07
CA LEU A 252 -25.61 11.24 9.87
C LEU A 252 -26.50 11.07 11.11
N GLU A 253 -27.10 9.90 11.23
CA GLU A 253 -27.84 9.46 12.40
C GLU A 253 -26.99 8.44 13.16
N GLY A 254 -27.09 8.42 14.49
CA GLY A 254 -26.34 7.44 15.24
C GLY A 254 -26.75 7.32 16.69
N GLN A 255 -26.13 6.35 17.35
CA GLN A 255 -26.28 6.11 18.77
C GLN A 255 -24.90 6.02 19.42
N ALA A 256 -24.78 6.58 20.62
CA ALA A 256 -23.59 6.48 21.46
C ALA A 256 -23.98 5.87 22.80
N MET A 257 -23.49 4.66 23.06
CA MET A 257 -23.94 3.83 24.17
C MET A 257 -22.73 3.17 24.87
N PHE A 258 -22.79 3.02 26.19
CA PHE A 258 -21.88 2.18 26.96
C PHE A 258 -22.37 0.73 26.99
N ILE A 259 -21.43 -0.20 27.10
CA ILE A 259 -21.70 -1.60 27.45
C ILE A 259 -21.51 -1.74 28.97
N ARG A 260 -22.56 -2.11 29.70
CA ARG A 260 -22.46 -2.44 31.13
C ARG A 260 -21.75 -3.77 31.34
N GLN A 261 -21.03 -3.92 32.45
CA GLN A 261 -20.32 -5.16 32.80
C GLN A 261 -21.29 -6.35 32.89
N GLY A 262 -21.04 -7.38 32.08
CA GLY A 262 -21.85 -8.60 31.99
C GLY A 262 -22.95 -8.57 30.92
N GLU A 263 -23.20 -7.43 30.29
CA GLU A 263 -24.11 -7.32 29.15
C GLU A 263 -23.36 -7.53 27.83
N LEU A 264 -24.02 -8.13 26.83
CA LEU A 264 -23.40 -8.43 25.53
C LEU A 264 -23.51 -7.25 24.55
N PHE A 265 -24.55 -6.43 24.69
CA PHE A 265 -24.88 -5.33 23.79
C PHE A 265 -24.84 -3.98 24.52
N PRO A 266 -24.51 -2.88 23.82
CA PRO A 266 -24.59 -1.54 24.40
C PRO A 266 -26.02 -1.19 24.80
N ASP A 267 -26.24 -0.82 26.06
CA ASP A 267 -27.57 -0.62 26.65
C ASP A 267 -27.71 0.69 27.45
N GLN A 268 -26.60 1.33 27.84
CA GLN A 268 -26.62 2.57 28.61
C GLN A 268 -26.29 3.80 27.74
N PRO A 269 -27.19 4.81 27.62
CA PRO A 269 -26.92 6.03 26.89
C PRO A 269 -25.68 6.81 27.35
N ALA A 270 -24.82 7.22 26.41
CA ALA A 270 -23.67 8.08 26.67
C ALA A 270 -24.04 9.57 26.53
N THR A 271 -24.98 10.02 27.35
CA THR A 271 -25.60 11.33 27.21
C THR A 271 -24.63 12.50 27.35
N GLY A 272 -24.83 13.55 26.56
CA GLY A 272 -24.06 14.77 26.61
C GLY A 272 -22.65 14.65 26.02
N THR A 273 -22.33 13.51 25.40
CA THR A 273 -21.12 13.31 24.59
C THR A 273 -21.15 14.27 23.40
N ILE A 274 -20.04 14.97 23.16
CA ILE A 274 -19.85 15.81 21.99
C ILE A 274 -19.40 14.89 20.86
N VAL A 275 -20.03 15.04 19.69
CA VAL A 275 -19.73 14.26 18.48
C VAL A 275 -19.25 15.23 17.40
N PRO A 276 -17.94 15.52 17.33
CA PRO A 276 -17.30 16.14 16.18
C PRO A 276 -17.27 15.16 15.00
N VAL A 277 -17.68 15.66 13.84
CA VAL A 277 -17.65 14.96 12.56
C VAL A 277 -16.87 15.82 11.58
N ILE A 278 -15.76 15.30 11.09
CA ILE A 278 -14.83 15.98 10.20
C ILE A 278 -15.07 15.50 8.77
N GLN A 279 -15.22 16.43 7.84
CA GLN A 279 -15.31 16.16 6.40
C GLN A 279 -14.55 17.27 5.64
N GLY A 280 -13.44 16.93 5.00
CA GLY A 280 -12.47 17.93 4.51
C GLY A 280 -11.88 18.72 5.68
N ASP A 281 -11.87 20.05 5.55
CA ASP A 281 -11.40 20.97 6.60
C ASP A 281 -12.52 21.39 7.58
N SER A 282 -13.77 20.99 7.31
CA SER A 282 -14.95 21.38 8.11
C SER A 282 -15.20 20.43 9.27
N VAL A 283 -15.52 20.99 10.45
CA VAL A 283 -15.87 20.24 11.66
C VAL A 283 -17.33 20.54 12.05
N PHE A 284 -18.20 19.56 11.82
CA PHE A 284 -19.59 19.57 12.26
C PHE A 284 -19.67 19.02 13.68
N ARG A 285 -20.50 19.59 14.55
CA ARG A 285 -20.63 19.15 15.94
C ARG A 285 -22.08 18.89 16.29
N SER A 286 -22.32 17.80 17.00
CA SER A 286 -23.59 17.49 17.63
C SER A 286 -23.37 16.96 19.05
N VAL A 287 -24.45 16.80 19.80
CA VAL A 287 -24.42 16.30 21.18
C VAL A 287 -25.38 15.13 21.30
N VAL A 288 -24.96 14.10 22.02
CA VAL A 288 -25.76 12.91 22.28
C VAL A 288 -26.90 13.24 23.24
N PHE A 289 -28.11 12.91 22.81
CA PHE A 289 -29.37 13.09 23.54
C PHE A 289 -29.49 12.12 24.74
N GLN A 290 -30.53 12.32 25.56
CA GLN A 290 -30.80 11.48 26.75
C GLN A 290 -31.13 10.01 26.41
N ASP A 291 -31.63 9.76 25.20
CA ASP A 291 -31.91 8.42 24.69
C ASP A 291 -30.66 7.75 24.05
N GLY A 292 -29.52 8.45 24.02
CA GLY A 292 -28.28 7.97 23.41
C GLY A 292 -28.18 8.25 21.91
N SER A 293 -29.21 8.80 21.28
CA SER A 293 -29.17 9.15 19.86
C SER A 293 -28.44 10.47 19.59
N PHE A 294 -27.94 10.65 18.37
CA PHE A 294 -27.43 11.92 17.86
C PHE A 294 -27.75 12.08 16.37
N LEU A 295 -27.81 13.32 15.91
CA LEU A 295 -28.06 13.68 14.52
C LEU A 295 -27.09 14.79 14.10
N VAL A 296 -26.44 14.62 12.95
CA VAL A 296 -25.61 15.64 12.30
C VAL A 296 -26.16 15.87 10.88
N PRO A 297 -26.92 16.95 10.65
CA PRO A 297 -27.46 17.26 9.32
C PRO A 297 -26.45 18.00 8.44
N GLY A 298 -26.69 17.99 7.13
CA GLY A 298 -25.97 18.87 6.19
C GLY A 298 -24.54 18.43 5.89
N LEU A 299 -24.32 17.13 5.69
CA LEU A 299 -23.05 16.54 5.28
C LEU A 299 -23.06 16.26 3.77
N ALA A 300 -21.89 16.12 3.16
CA ALA A 300 -21.78 15.74 1.76
C ALA A 300 -21.81 14.21 1.58
N ASN A 301 -22.64 13.72 0.66
CA ASN A 301 -22.70 12.31 0.31
C ASN A 301 -21.61 11.89 -0.70
N ARG A 302 -21.50 10.58 -0.92
CA ARG A 302 -20.51 9.99 -1.82
C ARG A 302 -20.64 10.44 -3.27
N ARG A 303 -21.82 10.88 -3.72
CA ARG A 303 -22.03 11.33 -5.10
C ARG A 303 -21.19 12.57 -5.41
N VAL A 304 -20.97 13.41 -4.39
CA VAL A 304 -20.36 14.73 -4.55
C VAL A 304 -19.01 14.88 -3.87
N SER A 305 -18.70 14.02 -2.89
CA SER A 305 -17.39 13.93 -2.24
C SER A 305 -16.92 12.47 -2.17
N LEU A 306 -15.61 12.25 -2.33
CA LEU A 306 -15.00 10.92 -2.13
C LEU A 306 -14.52 10.70 -0.69
N GLU A 307 -14.46 11.77 0.10
CA GLU A 307 -13.98 11.72 1.48
C GLU A 307 -14.98 11.06 2.44
N LYS A 308 -14.49 10.17 3.30
CA LYS A 308 -15.27 9.58 4.40
C LYS A 308 -15.37 10.57 5.57
N LEU A 309 -16.46 10.50 6.32
CA LEU A 309 -16.64 11.23 7.57
C LEU A 309 -15.75 10.64 8.66
N ILE A 310 -15.08 11.47 9.44
CA ILE A 310 -14.29 11.04 10.60
C ILE A 310 -14.98 11.52 11.87
N ILE A 311 -15.34 10.59 12.75
CA ILE A 311 -16.08 10.88 13.98
C ILE A 311 -15.15 10.70 15.18
N GLU A 312 -15.06 11.73 16.03
CA GLU A 312 -14.20 11.71 17.23
C GLU A 312 -14.98 12.02 18.51
N PRO A 313 -15.81 11.08 19.01
CA PRO A 313 -16.74 11.37 20.10
C PRO A 313 -16.05 11.39 21.46
N PHE A 314 -16.32 12.41 22.27
CA PHE A 314 -15.79 12.53 23.63
C PHE A 314 -16.71 13.31 24.57
N LYS A 315 -16.53 13.13 25.88
CA LYS A 315 -17.15 13.97 26.92
C LYS A 315 -16.08 14.60 27.78
N LEU A 316 -16.24 15.90 28.06
CA LEU A 316 -15.40 16.62 29.02
C LEU A 316 -15.98 16.51 30.43
N ASP A 317 -15.09 16.29 31.40
CA ASP A 317 -15.36 16.47 32.83
C ASP A 317 -15.49 17.96 33.13
N ALA A 318 -16.60 18.34 33.77
CA ALA A 318 -16.91 19.73 34.10
C ALA A 318 -15.94 20.37 35.12
N LYS A 319 -15.23 19.57 35.94
CA LYS A 319 -14.30 20.09 36.95
C LYS A 319 -12.88 20.22 36.41
N THR A 320 -12.42 19.21 35.66
CA THR A 320 -11.02 19.13 35.21
C THR A 320 -10.82 19.62 33.78
N GLY A 321 -11.89 19.70 32.98
CA GLY A 321 -11.81 19.99 31.55
C GLY A 321 -11.21 18.86 30.70
N ARG A 322 -10.82 17.73 31.31
CA ARG A 322 -10.25 16.55 30.61
C ARG A 322 -11.36 15.62 30.10
N VAL A 323 -11.02 14.76 29.15
CA VAL A 323 -11.94 13.77 28.61
C VAL A 323 -12.23 12.69 29.66
N ALA A 324 -13.52 12.56 30.03
CA ALA A 324 -14.02 11.56 30.96
C ALA A 324 -14.34 10.22 30.28
N TRP A 325 -14.78 10.26 29.01
CA TRP A 325 -15.04 9.08 28.21
C TRP A 325 -14.95 9.37 26.71
N ALA A 326 -14.63 8.34 25.94
CA ALA A 326 -14.48 8.38 24.48
C ALA A 326 -15.02 7.08 23.84
N ALA A 327 -15.04 7.01 22.50
CA ALA A 327 -15.40 5.76 21.81
C ALA A 327 -14.33 4.68 22.01
N ASP A 328 -14.75 3.43 22.19
CA ASP A 328 -13.88 2.26 22.13
C ASP A 328 -13.62 1.94 20.67
N LYS A 329 -12.35 2.08 20.25
CA LYS A 329 -11.96 1.92 18.86
C LYS A 329 -12.23 0.52 18.29
N VAL A 330 -12.01 -0.52 19.09
CA VAL A 330 -12.16 -1.92 18.66
C VAL A 330 -13.63 -2.28 18.57
N ARG A 331 -14.42 -1.95 19.61
CA ARG A 331 -15.85 -2.28 19.67
C ARG A 331 -16.70 -1.43 18.72
N THR A 332 -16.33 -0.17 18.51
CA THR A 332 -16.99 0.70 17.53
C THR A 332 -16.72 0.22 16.11
N GLY A 333 -15.48 -0.17 15.80
CA GLY A 333 -15.09 -0.64 14.47
C GLY A 333 -14.90 0.48 13.45
N LYS A 334 -13.97 0.28 12.49
CA LYS A 334 -13.53 1.32 11.52
C LYS A 334 -14.67 1.93 10.73
N GLU A 335 -15.68 1.14 10.34
CA GLU A 335 -16.79 1.61 9.52
C GLU A 335 -17.73 2.60 10.24
N ASN A 336 -17.78 2.58 11.58
CA ASN A 336 -18.66 3.43 12.38
C ASN A 336 -18.03 4.77 12.77
N TYR A 337 -16.69 4.91 12.76
CA TYR A 337 -16.01 6.18 13.00
C TYR A 337 -15.31 6.75 11.76
N ARG A 338 -15.17 5.95 10.68
CA ARG A 338 -14.82 6.40 9.32
C ARG A 338 -15.96 6.06 8.36
N VAL A 339 -17.03 6.84 8.42
CA VAL A 339 -18.31 6.52 7.80
C VAL A 339 -18.32 6.94 6.32
N SER A 340 -18.63 6.00 5.43
CA SER A 340 -18.88 6.29 4.02
C SER A 340 -20.36 6.61 3.80
N VAL A 341 -20.65 7.83 3.35
CA VAL A 341 -22.03 8.33 3.17
C VAL A 341 -22.56 7.94 1.80
N LYS A 342 -22.97 6.67 1.66
CA LYS A 342 -23.43 6.13 0.35
C LYS A 342 -24.81 6.63 -0.08
N ARG A 343 -25.64 7.07 0.86
CA ARG A 343 -27.03 7.53 0.67
C ARG A 343 -27.22 8.89 1.34
N ASP A 344 -28.43 9.43 1.28
CA ASP A 344 -28.79 10.71 1.93
C ASP A 344 -28.90 10.58 3.47
N THR A 345 -28.82 9.36 3.99
CA THR A 345 -28.68 9.08 5.42
C THR A 345 -27.59 8.04 5.62
N ALA A 346 -26.66 8.33 6.52
CA ALA A 346 -25.65 7.41 7.01
C ALA A 346 -25.90 7.13 8.49
N ASN A 347 -25.53 5.92 8.92
CA ASN A 347 -25.71 5.50 10.31
C ASN A 347 -24.35 5.24 10.96
N ALA A 348 -24.20 5.59 12.24
CA ALA A 348 -23.04 5.26 13.05
C ALA A 348 -23.46 4.73 14.43
N SER A 349 -22.93 3.57 14.81
CA SER A 349 -23.08 3.02 16.15
C SER A 349 -21.77 3.18 16.91
N LEU A 350 -21.75 4.05 17.91
CA LEU A 350 -20.57 4.37 18.71
C LEU A 350 -20.67 3.65 20.06
N VAL A 351 -19.70 2.77 20.33
CA VAL A 351 -19.57 2.10 21.62
C VAL A 351 -18.61 2.91 22.47
N MET A 352 -19.07 3.39 23.63
CA MET A 352 -18.30 4.29 24.49
C MET A 352 -17.66 3.52 25.65
N PHE A 353 -16.55 4.03 26.18
CA PHE A 353 -15.93 3.54 27.40
C PHE A 353 -15.42 4.68 28.28
N GLN A 354 -15.43 4.48 29.59
CA GLN A 354 -14.91 5.44 30.56
C GLN A 354 -13.38 5.42 30.49
N CYS A 355 -12.75 6.59 30.36
CA CYS A 355 -11.32 6.68 30.12
C CYS A 355 -10.65 7.79 30.94
N ARG A 356 -9.32 7.70 31.01
CA ARG A 356 -8.41 8.77 31.44
C ARG A 356 -7.59 9.26 30.26
N GLN A 357 -7.15 10.51 30.32
CA GLN A 357 -6.44 11.20 29.26
C GLN A 357 -5.00 11.49 29.68
N THR A 358 -4.04 11.13 28.82
CA THR A 358 -2.67 11.64 28.85
C THR A 358 -2.32 12.26 27.50
N ASP A 359 -1.80 13.48 27.53
CA ASP A 359 -1.38 14.21 26.33
C ASP A 359 0.13 14.08 26.12
N VAL A 360 0.59 13.84 24.89
CA VAL A 360 2.01 13.71 24.55
C VAL A 360 2.43 14.82 23.60
N LEU A 361 3.41 15.63 24.02
CA LEU A 361 3.81 16.86 23.35
C LEU A 361 5.33 17.11 23.44
N PRO A 362 6.00 17.58 22.37
CA PRO A 362 5.60 17.47 20.96
C PRO A 362 5.87 16.06 20.40
N VAL A 363 5.23 15.73 19.28
CA VAL A 363 5.35 14.45 18.55
C VAL A 363 5.58 14.74 17.07
N PHE A 364 6.79 14.46 16.58
CA PHE A 364 7.22 14.68 15.19
C PHE A 364 8.34 13.71 14.81
N ASN A 365 8.65 13.59 13.53
CA ASN A 365 9.82 12.83 13.07
C ASN A 365 11.08 13.73 13.13
N PRO A 366 12.14 13.36 13.86
CA PRO A 366 13.30 14.24 14.06
C PRO A 366 14.20 14.39 12.81
N GLN A 367 14.04 13.54 11.77
CA GLN A 367 14.86 13.61 10.55
C GLN A 367 14.29 14.58 9.51
N ASN A 368 12.96 14.73 9.42
CA ASN A 368 12.30 15.63 8.46
C ASN A 368 11.41 16.69 9.14
N MET A 369 11.30 16.68 10.46
CA MET A 369 10.42 17.55 11.26
C MET A 369 8.94 17.48 10.83
N GLY A 370 8.53 16.35 10.24
CA GLY A 370 7.20 16.09 9.73
C GLY A 370 6.23 15.56 10.79
N TYR A 371 4.95 15.52 10.43
CA TYR A 371 3.87 15.02 11.29
C TYR A 371 3.87 13.48 11.32
N LEU A 372 3.80 12.90 12.51
CA LEU A 372 3.63 11.45 12.67
C LEU A 372 2.14 11.07 12.62
N THR A 373 1.76 10.18 11.70
CA THR A 373 0.35 9.90 11.39
C THR A 373 -0.14 8.52 11.82
N LYS A 374 0.75 7.54 11.93
CA LYS A 374 0.44 6.18 12.36
C LYS A 374 0.71 6.05 13.87
N VAL A 375 -0.31 5.62 14.61
CA VAL A 375 -0.24 5.43 16.06
C VAL A 375 -0.48 3.97 16.40
N GLU A 376 0.49 3.37 17.08
CA GLU A 376 0.43 2.03 17.66
C GLU A 376 0.55 2.17 19.19
N LEU A 377 -0.54 1.81 19.87
CA LEU A 377 -0.63 1.86 21.33
C LEU A 377 -0.55 0.43 21.88
N LEU A 378 0.34 0.22 22.83
CA LEU A 378 0.54 -1.07 23.48
C LEU A 378 0.24 -0.96 24.97
N ASP A 379 -0.45 -1.96 25.52
CA ASP A 379 -0.54 -2.17 26.95
C ASP A 379 0.83 -2.69 27.42
N ALA A 380 1.43 -2.00 28.39
CA ALA A 380 2.79 -2.28 28.83
C ALA A 380 2.94 -3.63 29.54
N VAL A 381 1.85 -4.19 30.09
CA VAL A 381 1.87 -5.48 30.80
C VAL A 381 1.76 -6.65 29.84
N THR A 382 0.86 -6.55 28.87
CA THR A 382 0.60 -7.64 27.91
C THR A 382 1.43 -7.54 26.62
N GLU A 383 2.05 -6.38 26.39
CA GLU A 383 2.75 -6.01 25.14
C GLU A 383 1.87 -6.17 23.88
N ALA A 384 0.56 -6.14 24.07
CA ALA A 384 -0.45 -6.24 23.02
C ALA A 384 -1.25 -4.93 22.92
N THR A 385 -2.06 -4.79 21.88
CA THR A 385 -2.99 -3.66 21.79
C THR A 385 -3.96 -3.67 22.98
N PRO A 386 -4.18 -2.54 23.67
CA PRO A 386 -5.11 -2.47 24.78
C PRO A 386 -6.52 -2.93 24.39
N LEU A 387 -7.22 -3.59 25.31
CA LEU A 387 -8.57 -4.10 25.07
C LEU A 387 -9.57 -2.99 24.73
N ARG A 388 -9.45 -1.83 25.38
CA ARG A 388 -10.25 -0.63 25.13
C ARG A 388 -9.33 0.58 25.07
N TYR A 389 -9.40 1.32 23.98
CA TYR A 389 -8.60 2.52 23.79
C TYR A 389 -9.20 3.45 22.76
N TRP A 390 -8.78 4.71 22.84
CA TRP A 390 -8.93 5.71 21.80
C TRP A 390 -7.69 6.59 21.76
N TYR A 391 -7.50 7.30 20.67
CA TYR A 391 -6.55 8.40 20.59
C TYR A 391 -7.11 9.45 19.65
N SER A 392 -6.84 10.72 19.95
CA SER A 392 -7.23 11.86 19.11
C SER A 392 -6.00 12.70 18.78
N ARG A 393 -6.08 13.36 17.63
CA ARG A 393 -5.10 14.34 17.15
C ARG A 393 -5.86 15.65 17.03
N VAL A 394 -5.57 16.57 17.95
CA VAL A 394 -6.45 17.67 18.39
C VAL A 394 -6.96 18.58 17.25
N ASP A 395 -6.29 18.64 16.09
CA ASP A 395 -6.69 19.48 14.94
C ASP A 395 -6.55 18.79 13.57
N GLY A 396 -6.71 17.46 13.52
CA GLY A 396 -6.57 16.69 12.27
C GLY A 396 -5.16 16.16 12.06
N ARG A 397 -4.73 15.98 10.81
CA ARG A 397 -3.48 15.23 10.48
C ARG A 397 -2.19 16.04 10.61
N ASN A 398 -2.30 17.37 10.73
CA ASN A 398 -1.19 18.32 10.73
C ASN A 398 -0.94 18.84 12.15
N THR A 399 -0.83 17.93 13.12
CA THR A 399 -0.59 18.29 14.52
C THR A 399 0.60 17.52 15.08
N MET A 400 1.40 18.21 15.90
CA MET A 400 2.53 17.63 16.63
C MET A 400 2.12 17.17 18.04
N ALA A 401 0.85 16.79 18.20
CA ALA A 401 0.23 16.43 19.46
C ALA A 401 -0.63 15.18 19.33
N VAL A 402 -0.62 14.34 20.37
CA VAL A 402 -1.54 13.20 20.47
C VAL A 402 -2.09 13.10 21.89
N SER A 403 -3.41 12.94 21.99
CA SER A 403 -4.10 12.65 23.25
C SER A 403 -4.50 11.17 23.26
N ILE A 404 -4.07 10.47 24.30
CA ILE A 404 -4.32 9.03 24.50
C ILE A 404 -5.41 8.86 25.53
N PHE A 405 -6.34 7.95 25.24
CA PHE A 405 -7.45 7.61 26.12
C PHE A 405 -7.45 6.12 26.44
N LEU A 406 -7.30 5.79 27.72
CA LEU A 406 -7.24 4.41 28.22
C LEU A 406 -8.06 4.24 29.49
N GLU A 407 -8.36 2.99 29.84
CA GLU A 407 -8.99 2.68 31.13
C GLU A 407 -8.05 3.06 32.28
N ARG A 408 -8.65 3.50 33.39
CA ARG A 408 -7.91 3.91 34.59
C ARG A 408 -7.05 2.74 35.09
N GLY A 409 -5.77 3.01 35.39
CA GLY A 409 -4.82 1.99 35.85
C GLY A 409 -4.03 1.29 34.74
N THR A 410 -4.39 1.49 33.47
CA THR A 410 -3.63 0.93 32.34
C THR A 410 -2.30 1.64 32.18
N ARG A 411 -1.23 0.87 31.99
CA ARG A 411 0.08 1.36 31.56
C ARG A 411 0.22 1.22 30.06
N PHE A 412 0.75 2.23 29.39
CA PHE A 412 0.89 2.23 27.94
C PHE A 412 2.31 2.51 27.46
N LYS A 413 2.63 1.95 26.31
CA LYS A 413 3.77 2.33 25.47
C LYS A 413 3.22 2.90 24.17
N LEU A 414 3.82 3.97 23.68
CA LEU A 414 3.38 4.66 22.46
C LEU A 414 4.45 4.50 21.39
N ILE A 415 4.06 3.96 20.24
CA ILE A 415 4.88 3.89 19.04
C ILE A 415 4.18 4.71 17.97
N MET A 416 4.92 5.59 17.31
CA MET A 416 4.41 6.38 16.20
C MET A 416 5.35 6.35 15.01
N ALA A 417 4.77 6.53 13.83
CA ALA A 417 5.48 6.50 12.57
C ALA A 417 4.83 7.41 11.55
N GLU A 418 5.61 7.83 10.57
CA GLU A 418 5.12 8.53 9.39
C GLU A 418 4.46 7.55 8.40
N SER A 419 5.03 6.35 8.27
CA SER A 419 4.56 5.29 7.37
C SER A 419 4.30 3.97 8.09
N LEU A 420 3.66 3.01 7.42
CA LEU A 420 3.49 1.64 7.96
C LEU A 420 4.80 0.82 7.94
N LEU A 421 5.85 1.33 7.31
CA LEU A 421 7.11 0.61 7.11
C LEU A 421 8.18 0.97 8.13
N THR A 422 8.04 2.12 8.78
CA THR A 422 9.02 2.69 9.72
C THR A 422 8.45 2.79 11.13
N LYS A 423 9.33 2.92 12.12
CA LYS A 423 9.00 3.21 13.52
C LYS A 423 9.92 4.35 13.95
N ASP A 424 9.38 5.56 13.98
CA ASP A 424 10.16 6.80 14.07
C ASP A 424 10.09 7.41 15.48
N PHE A 425 9.17 6.92 16.32
CA PHE A 425 8.95 7.44 17.66
C PHE A 425 8.61 6.31 18.62
N LEU A 426 9.42 6.12 19.66
CA LEU A 426 9.25 5.06 20.66
C LEU A 426 9.26 5.66 22.07
N LEU A 427 8.10 5.67 22.72
CA LEU A 427 7.93 6.14 24.09
C LEU A 427 7.56 4.95 24.99
N LEU A 428 8.55 4.43 25.71
CA LEU A 428 8.52 3.12 26.39
C LEU A 428 8.66 3.22 27.91
N ASN A 429 9.26 4.29 28.44
CA ASN A 429 9.67 4.42 29.85
C ASN A 429 10.68 3.33 30.26
N GLY A 430 11.81 3.27 29.55
CA GLY A 430 12.91 2.32 29.72
C GLY A 430 13.78 2.57 30.96
N THR A 431 14.22 1.49 31.61
CA THR A 431 15.35 1.55 32.56
C THR A 431 16.48 0.62 32.11
N LYS A 432 17.64 0.68 32.76
CA LYS A 432 18.78 -0.18 32.41
C LYS A 432 18.49 -1.66 32.65
N GLU A 433 17.62 -1.97 33.60
CA GLU A 433 17.19 -3.35 33.91
C GLU A 433 16.09 -3.83 32.96
N GLN A 434 15.26 -2.91 32.46
CA GLN A 434 14.13 -3.21 31.58
C GLN A 434 14.09 -2.22 30.42
N THR A 435 14.88 -2.51 29.37
CA THR A 435 15.05 -1.67 28.19
C THR A 435 13.81 -1.60 27.30
N ASN A 436 12.99 -2.66 27.28
CA ASN A 436 11.68 -2.67 26.63
C ASN A 436 10.65 -1.74 27.31
N GLY A 437 10.99 -1.19 28.48
CA GLY A 437 10.22 -0.20 29.21
C GLY A 437 9.03 -0.73 30.00
N LYS A 438 8.67 0.01 31.06
CA LYS A 438 7.55 -0.29 31.96
C LYS A 438 6.23 0.38 31.53
N GLY A 439 6.29 1.23 30.51
CA GLY A 439 5.18 2.09 30.09
C GLY A 439 4.85 3.22 31.07
N PHE A 440 4.02 4.14 30.61
CA PHE A 440 3.49 5.27 31.38
C PHE A 440 2.11 4.92 31.93
N LEU A 441 1.85 5.27 33.18
CA LEU A 441 0.51 5.11 33.75
C LEU A 441 -0.39 6.19 33.13
N ILE A 442 -1.58 5.80 32.67
CA ILE A 442 -2.54 6.81 32.17
C ILE A 442 -2.89 7.79 33.31
N GLU A 443 -3.05 9.07 32.99
CA GLU A 443 -3.27 10.19 33.95
C GLU A 443 -2.00 10.61 34.74
N ASP A 444 -0.93 9.81 34.76
CA ASP A 444 0.30 10.09 35.52
C ASP A 444 1.60 9.89 34.72
N PRO A 445 2.21 10.97 34.19
CA PRO A 445 1.74 12.35 34.27
C PRO A 445 0.54 12.59 33.33
N PRO A 446 -0.28 13.62 33.60
CA PRO A 446 -1.43 13.94 32.76
C PRO A 446 -1.00 14.55 31.41
N THR A 447 0.19 15.14 31.35
CA THR A 447 0.82 15.59 30.12
C THR A 447 2.30 15.23 30.14
N ILE A 448 2.78 14.62 29.07
CA ILE A 448 4.17 14.25 28.86
C ILE A 448 4.83 15.37 28.06
N TYR A 449 5.63 16.17 28.75
CA TYR A 449 6.50 17.20 28.16
C TYR A 449 7.91 16.67 27.88
N LEU A 450 8.69 17.45 27.12
CA LEU A 450 10.07 17.14 26.75
C LEU A 450 10.19 15.75 26.11
N THR A 451 9.18 15.40 25.33
CA THR A 451 9.05 14.11 24.66
C THR A 451 10.29 13.72 23.84
N PRO A 452 10.95 14.63 23.07
CA PRO A 452 12.19 14.30 22.36
C PRO A 452 13.29 13.72 23.28
N HIS A 453 13.43 14.23 24.50
CA HIS A 453 14.41 13.72 25.45
C HIS A 453 14.05 12.35 26.01
N ARG A 454 12.76 12.11 26.29
CA ARG A 454 12.27 10.82 26.77
C ARG A 454 12.44 9.74 25.71
N VAL A 455 12.06 10.04 24.46
CA VAL A 455 12.17 9.12 23.33
C VAL A 455 13.64 8.81 23.03
N ALA A 456 14.51 9.83 22.97
CA ALA A 456 15.96 9.62 22.79
C ALA A 456 16.55 8.72 23.89
N LYS A 457 16.14 8.92 25.15
CA LYS A 457 16.58 8.07 26.26
C LYS A 457 16.11 6.62 26.12
N ASP A 458 14.83 6.42 25.79
CA ASP A 458 14.25 5.09 25.61
C ASP A 458 14.93 4.35 24.44
N LEU A 459 15.15 5.04 23.33
CA LEU A 459 15.88 4.53 22.17
C LEU A 459 17.32 4.17 22.50
N HIS A 460 18.05 5.05 23.21
CA HIS A 460 19.43 4.77 23.59
C HIS A 460 19.54 3.49 24.43
N LEU A 461 18.64 3.28 25.39
CA LEU A 461 18.62 2.06 26.20
C LEU A 461 18.27 0.81 25.36
N LEU A 462 17.23 0.89 24.54
CA LEU A 462 16.76 -0.23 23.72
C LEU A 462 17.79 -0.63 22.66
N VAL A 463 18.30 0.35 21.92
CA VAL A 463 19.29 0.14 20.86
C VAL A 463 20.62 -0.33 21.45
N GLY A 464 21.02 0.21 22.60
CA GLY A 464 22.24 -0.22 23.29
C GLY A 464 22.25 -1.71 23.61
N GLU A 465 21.16 -2.24 24.17
CA GLU A 465 21.05 -3.68 24.42
C GLU A 465 21.07 -4.49 23.11
N ARG A 466 20.30 -4.06 22.10
CA ARG A 466 20.24 -4.77 20.81
C ARG A 466 21.58 -4.76 20.06
N LEU A 467 22.30 -3.64 20.09
CA LEU A 467 23.61 -3.50 19.47
C LEU A 467 24.66 -4.33 20.19
N ASN A 468 24.67 -4.33 21.52
CA ASN A 468 25.52 -5.21 22.32
C ASN A 468 25.21 -6.69 22.04
N ASN A 469 23.93 -7.05 21.89
CA ASN A 469 23.54 -8.39 21.51
C ASN A 469 24.10 -8.77 20.13
N LEU A 470 23.98 -7.90 19.11
CA LEU A 470 24.58 -8.15 17.78
C LEU A 470 26.11 -8.27 17.84
N SER A 471 26.78 -7.39 18.57
CA SER A 471 28.25 -7.35 18.70
C SER A 471 28.79 -8.62 19.40
N ASN A 472 28.16 -9.05 20.49
CA ASN A 472 28.48 -10.31 21.19
C ASN A 472 28.33 -11.54 20.30
N HIS A 473 27.50 -11.47 19.25
CA HIS A 473 27.28 -12.53 18.27
C HIS A 473 28.09 -12.33 16.98
N GLY A 474 29.08 -11.44 16.96
CA GLY A 474 30.01 -11.26 15.84
C GLY A 474 29.48 -10.41 14.67
N ILE A 475 28.32 -9.75 14.84
CA ILE A 475 27.79 -8.79 13.86
C ILE A 475 28.13 -7.39 14.34
N THR A 476 29.29 -6.88 13.91
CA THR A 476 29.77 -5.54 14.28
C THR A 476 29.66 -4.57 13.11
N ASN A 477 29.12 -3.39 13.40
CA ASN A 477 29.12 -2.27 12.46
C ASN A 477 29.71 -1.05 13.16
N VAL A 478 31.01 -0.82 12.92
CA VAL A 478 31.80 0.26 13.54
C VAL A 478 31.16 1.63 13.30
N TYR A 479 30.47 1.84 12.18
CA TYR A 479 29.77 3.10 11.93
C TYR A 479 28.57 3.28 12.88
N LEU A 480 27.74 2.24 13.06
CA LEU A 480 26.60 2.28 13.98
C LEU A 480 27.05 2.40 15.44
N GLU A 481 28.14 1.71 15.82
CA GLU A 481 28.73 1.81 17.17
C GLU A 481 29.20 3.25 17.46
N ARG A 482 29.94 3.88 16.54
CA ARG A 482 30.33 5.29 16.69
C ARG A 482 29.13 6.23 16.75
N LEU A 483 28.12 6.00 15.92
CA LEU A 483 26.90 6.82 15.91
C LEU A 483 26.12 6.68 17.24
N TYR A 484 26.07 5.48 17.79
CA TYR A 484 25.49 5.18 19.10
C TYR A 484 26.28 5.83 20.26
N GLU A 485 27.60 5.74 20.25
CA GLU A 485 28.46 6.38 21.26
C GLU A 485 28.33 7.91 21.23
N HIS A 486 28.37 8.51 20.03
CA HIS A 486 28.24 9.95 19.85
C HIS A 486 26.87 10.46 20.31
N SER A 487 25.78 9.79 19.91
CA SER A 487 24.43 10.16 20.34
C SER A 487 24.24 9.99 21.85
N GLY A 488 24.91 9.03 22.49
CA GLY A 488 24.94 8.89 23.95
C GLY A 488 25.60 10.08 24.67
N LEU A 489 26.71 10.61 24.11
CA LEU A 489 27.37 11.81 24.63
C LEU A 489 26.51 13.07 24.45
N GLU A 490 25.86 13.21 23.30
CA GLU A 490 24.91 14.30 23.03
C GLU A 490 23.71 14.25 24.00
N LEU A 491 23.11 13.07 24.19
CA LEU A 491 22.01 12.87 25.14
C LEU A 491 22.40 13.24 26.58
N ALA A 492 23.60 12.83 27.02
CA ALA A 492 24.12 13.17 28.34
C ALA A 492 24.38 14.68 28.49
N SER A 493 24.88 15.33 27.44
CA SER A 493 25.10 16.79 27.42
C SER A 493 23.79 17.57 27.43
N ALA A 494 22.79 17.12 26.67
CA ALA A 494 21.44 17.67 26.70
C ALA A 494 20.83 17.59 28.10
N GLY A 495 20.99 16.46 28.81
CA GLY A 495 20.56 16.33 30.20
C GLY A 495 21.16 17.40 31.12
N LYS A 496 22.47 17.69 31.00
CA LYS A 496 23.12 18.76 31.76
C LYS A 496 22.58 20.16 31.41
N TYR A 497 22.34 20.43 30.13
CA TYR A 497 21.74 21.71 29.73
C TYR A 497 20.32 21.90 30.26
N LEU A 498 19.55 20.82 30.33
CA LEU A 498 18.21 20.83 30.92
C LEU A 498 18.26 21.14 32.42
N GLU A 499 19.19 20.54 33.17
CA GLU A 499 19.38 20.80 34.61
C GLU A 499 19.76 22.27 34.89
N VAL A 500 20.52 22.90 34.00
CA VAL A 500 20.95 24.30 34.10
C VAL A 500 19.92 25.28 33.51
N GLY A 501 18.83 24.79 32.89
CA GLY A 501 17.80 25.63 32.27
C GLY A 501 18.19 26.27 30.93
N ARG A 502 19.20 25.72 30.23
CA ARG A 502 19.66 26.17 28.91
C ARG A 502 18.91 25.46 27.78
N TYR A 503 17.67 25.88 27.55
CA TYR A 503 16.76 25.23 26.60
C TYR A 503 17.21 25.32 25.14
N ASP A 504 17.93 26.39 24.76
CA ASP A 504 18.56 26.59 23.45
C ASP A 504 19.51 25.44 23.10
N ARG A 505 20.50 25.21 23.96
CA ARG A 505 21.51 24.16 23.78
C ARG A 505 20.93 22.77 24.01
N PHE A 506 19.98 22.63 24.93
CA PHE A 506 19.24 21.38 25.11
C PHE A 506 18.56 20.95 23.81
N TRP A 507 17.81 21.85 23.17
CA TRP A 507 17.08 21.55 21.94
C TRP A 507 18.02 21.24 20.77
N SER A 508 19.05 22.08 20.57
CA SER A 508 20.01 21.89 19.48
C SER A 508 20.80 20.58 19.60
N THR A 509 21.03 20.07 20.81
CA THR A 509 21.72 18.79 21.05
C THR A 509 20.79 17.58 21.06
N ILE A 510 19.56 17.68 21.58
CA ILE A 510 18.69 16.50 21.76
C ILE A 510 18.09 15.98 20.46
N ILE A 511 17.73 16.88 19.53
CA ILE A 511 17.09 16.48 18.27
C ILE A 511 18.02 15.70 17.35
N PRO A 512 19.30 16.11 17.11
CA PRO A 512 20.25 15.29 16.38
C PRO A 512 20.53 13.96 17.08
N ALA A 513 20.64 13.96 18.42
CA ALA A 513 20.84 12.73 19.18
C ALA A 513 19.70 11.73 18.94
N TRP A 514 18.46 12.20 18.99
CA TRP A 514 17.28 11.39 18.67
C TRP A 514 17.31 10.90 17.22
N ALA A 515 17.48 11.79 16.23
CA ALA A 515 17.52 11.40 14.83
C ALA A 515 18.61 10.36 14.52
N LYS A 516 19.81 10.52 15.10
CA LYS A 516 20.90 9.53 14.97
C LYS A 516 20.51 8.19 15.59
N LEU A 517 19.86 8.19 16.76
CA LEU A 517 19.37 6.96 17.40
C LEU A 517 18.28 6.26 16.57
N ASP A 518 17.40 7.00 15.90
CA ASP A 518 16.42 6.43 14.97
C ASP A 518 17.11 5.74 13.79
N VAL A 519 18.16 6.35 13.24
CA VAL A 519 18.99 5.73 12.20
C VAL A 519 19.61 4.42 12.70
N VAL A 520 20.18 4.41 13.91
CA VAL A 520 20.76 3.18 14.49
C VAL A 520 19.66 2.14 14.72
N TYR A 521 18.51 2.53 15.28
CA TYR A 521 17.38 1.64 15.52
C TYR A 521 16.89 0.97 14.23
N SER A 522 16.65 1.76 13.18
CA SER A 522 16.18 1.27 11.88
C SER A 522 17.17 0.29 11.25
N GLU A 523 18.47 0.60 11.26
CA GLU A 523 19.48 -0.30 10.71
C GLU A 523 19.66 -1.58 11.54
N VAL A 524 19.56 -1.49 12.88
CA VAL A 524 19.60 -2.66 13.78
C VAL A 524 18.37 -3.55 13.56
N GLU A 525 17.17 -2.98 13.47
CA GLU A 525 15.95 -3.74 13.18
C GLU A 525 16.03 -4.42 11.81
N LYS A 526 16.47 -3.69 10.78
CA LYS A 526 16.65 -4.22 9.42
C LYS A 526 17.66 -5.36 9.40
N THR A 527 18.77 -5.23 10.14
CA THR A 527 19.78 -6.28 10.30
C THR A 527 19.19 -7.51 11.01
N GLN A 528 18.45 -7.33 12.11
CA GLN A 528 17.79 -8.44 12.80
C GLN A 528 16.75 -9.15 11.91
N ARG A 529 15.97 -8.39 11.12
CA ARG A 529 14.98 -8.95 10.18
C ARG A 529 15.66 -9.68 9.02
N ASP A 530 16.75 -9.14 8.48
CA ASP A 530 17.60 -9.80 7.48
C ASP A 530 18.11 -11.15 8.00
N VAL A 531 18.69 -11.13 9.21
CA VAL A 531 19.18 -12.32 9.92
C VAL A 531 18.08 -13.38 10.09
N LEU A 532 16.87 -12.99 10.52
CA LEU A 532 15.75 -13.92 10.68
C LEU A 532 15.28 -14.51 9.34
N ALA A 533 15.17 -13.68 8.31
CA ALA A 533 14.73 -14.11 6.99
C ALA A 533 15.71 -15.10 6.35
N GLY A 534 17.02 -14.89 6.51
CA GLY A 534 18.01 -15.85 6.04
C GLY A 534 18.00 -17.16 6.82
N VAL A 535 17.76 -17.15 8.14
CA VAL A 535 17.55 -18.40 8.92
C VAL A 535 16.39 -19.22 8.36
N MET A 536 15.26 -18.59 8.04
CA MET A 536 14.12 -19.29 7.44
C MET A 536 14.48 -19.95 6.11
N PHE A 537 15.28 -19.27 5.27
CA PHE A 537 15.78 -19.85 4.02
C PHE A 537 16.71 -21.04 4.25
N PHE A 538 17.68 -20.92 5.17
CA PHE A 538 18.61 -22.02 5.47
C PHE A 538 17.87 -23.25 5.98
N VAL A 539 16.90 -23.08 6.88
CA VAL A 539 16.10 -24.20 7.39
C VAL A 539 15.27 -24.85 6.27
N ALA A 540 14.70 -24.07 5.35
CA ALA A 540 14.02 -24.60 4.17
C ALA A 540 14.95 -25.41 3.25
N LEU A 541 16.21 -24.99 3.11
CA LEU A 541 17.23 -25.67 2.30
C LEU A 541 17.78 -26.95 2.96
N PHE A 542 17.71 -27.08 4.29
CA PHE A 542 18.19 -28.28 5.00
C PHE A 542 17.32 -29.51 4.76
N VAL A 543 16.03 -29.33 4.46
CA VAL A 543 15.11 -30.43 4.12
C VAL A 543 15.56 -31.17 2.85
N PRO A 544 15.68 -30.52 1.67
CA PRO A 544 16.18 -31.20 0.48
C PRO A 544 17.63 -31.67 0.64
N PHE A 545 18.47 -30.95 1.41
CA PHE A 545 19.83 -31.39 1.71
C PHE A 545 19.88 -32.72 2.46
N ALA A 546 19.13 -32.86 3.56
CA ALA A 546 19.08 -34.08 4.35
C ALA A 546 18.59 -35.28 3.50
N TYR A 547 17.63 -35.04 2.61
CA TYR A 547 17.17 -36.05 1.65
C TYR A 547 18.27 -36.46 0.66
N CYS A 548 18.96 -35.48 0.05
CA CYS A 548 20.05 -35.77 -0.88
C CYS A 548 21.23 -36.49 -0.22
N VAL A 549 21.59 -36.13 1.02
CA VAL A 549 22.67 -36.79 1.78
C VAL A 549 22.29 -38.23 2.15
N GLU A 550 21.04 -38.47 2.58
CA GLU A 550 20.54 -39.83 2.85
C GLU A 550 20.69 -40.72 1.62
N ARG A 551 20.24 -40.22 0.46
CA ARG A 551 20.31 -40.94 -0.81
C ARG A 551 21.74 -41.13 -1.31
N TYR A 552 22.61 -40.16 -1.09
CA TYR A 552 24.02 -40.21 -1.50
C TYR A 552 24.85 -41.18 -0.65
N LEU A 553 24.73 -41.13 0.68
CA LEU A 553 25.56 -41.94 1.59
C LEU A 553 25.02 -43.36 1.80
N PHE A 554 23.72 -43.49 2.09
CA PHE A 554 23.14 -44.74 2.59
C PHE A 554 22.27 -45.46 1.56
N SER A 555 21.41 -44.74 0.82
CA SER A 555 20.46 -45.31 -0.16
C SER A 555 19.68 -46.51 0.41
N PHE A 556 19.09 -46.32 1.60
CA PHE A 556 18.34 -47.40 2.25
C PHE A 556 17.12 -47.80 1.41
N ARG A 557 16.77 -49.09 1.39
CA ARG A 557 15.59 -49.59 0.66
C ARG A 557 14.32 -49.55 1.51
N GLY A 558 14.44 -49.67 2.83
CA GLY A 558 13.30 -49.64 3.76
C GLY A 558 12.86 -48.21 4.10
N ILE A 559 11.56 -47.94 4.01
CA ILE A 559 10.98 -46.60 4.27
C ILE A 559 11.31 -46.13 5.69
N TYR A 560 11.23 -47.00 6.69
CA TYR A 560 11.57 -46.66 8.07
C TYR A 560 13.04 -46.25 8.24
N GLN A 561 13.96 -46.96 7.58
CA GLN A 561 15.38 -46.62 7.62
C GLN A 561 15.66 -45.29 6.91
N GLN A 562 14.98 -45.02 5.80
CA GLN A 562 15.07 -43.73 5.10
C GLN A 562 14.58 -42.58 5.97
N ILE A 563 13.41 -42.72 6.61
CA ILE A 563 12.85 -41.68 7.49
C ILE A 563 13.78 -41.43 8.69
N VAL A 564 14.29 -42.49 9.34
CA VAL A 564 15.21 -42.36 10.48
C VAL A 564 16.52 -41.71 10.07
N ALA A 565 17.12 -42.13 8.93
CA ALA A 565 18.37 -41.56 8.44
C ALA A 565 18.21 -40.09 8.02
N PHE A 566 17.15 -39.79 7.27
CA PHE A 566 16.77 -38.42 6.93
C PHE A 566 16.60 -37.55 8.19
N PHE A 567 15.87 -38.05 9.19
CA PHE A 567 15.65 -37.36 10.45
C PHE A 567 16.96 -37.08 11.19
N LEU A 568 17.83 -38.09 11.33
CA LEU A 568 19.12 -37.93 12.00
C LEU A 568 20.04 -36.93 11.26
N ILE A 569 20.09 -36.99 9.92
CA ILE A 569 20.88 -36.05 9.12
C ILE A 569 20.33 -34.62 9.24
N LEU A 570 19.01 -34.46 9.20
CA LEU A 570 18.36 -33.15 9.35
C LEU A 570 18.66 -32.55 10.73
N VAL A 571 18.50 -33.33 11.80
CA VAL A 571 18.82 -32.92 13.18
C VAL A 571 20.30 -32.56 13.30
N MET A 572 21.20 -33.40 12.80
CA MET A 572 22.64 -33.14 12.83
C MET A 572 23.00 -31.84 12.09
N THR A 573 22.39 -31.60 10.92
CA THR A 573 22.65 -30.39 10.11
C THR A 573 22.17 -29.13 10.83
N ILE A 574 20.99 -29.17 11.43
CA ILE A 574 20.43 -28.05 12.21
C ILE A 574 21.30 -27.75 13.43
N PHE A 575 21.72 -28.77 14.19
CA PHE A 575 22.62 -28.56 15.34
C PHE A 575 23.99 -28.01 14.93
N THR A 576 24.53 -28.50 13.81
CA THR A 576 25.80 -28.00 13.25
C THR A 576 25.68 -26.52 12.90
N ILE A 577 24.62 -26.13 12.19
CA ILE A 577 24.41 -24.74 11.80
C ILE A 577 24.08 -23.87 13.02
N ARG A 578 23.32 -24.36 14.01
CA ARG A 578 23.08 -23.65 15.27
C ARG A 578 24.39 -23.30 15.99
N ALA A 579 25.41 -24.16 15.90
CA ALA A 579 26.72 -23.92 16.50
C ALA A 579 27.60 -22.97 15.67
N LEU A 580 27.35 -22.87 14.36
CA LEU A 580 28.18 -22.11 13.41
C LEU A 580 27.61 -20.74 13.04
N HIS A 581 26.28 -20.61 12.96
CA HIS A 581 25.61 -19.39 12.51
C HIS A 581 25.07 -18.59 13.71
N PRO A 582 25.54 -17.33 13.89
CA PRO A 582 25.12 -16.50 15.02
C PRO A 582 23.62 -16.17 15.05
N ALA A 583 22.95 -16.21 13.90
CA ALA A 583 21.54 -15.89 13.74
C ALA A 583 20.59 -16.76 14.60
N PHE A 584 20.94 -18.03 14.82
CA PHE A 584 20.13 -18.93 15.65
C PHE A 584 20.17 -18.57 17.13
N GLN A 585 21.12 -17.75 17.57
CA GLN A 585 21.19 -17.25 18.95
C GLN A 585 20.49 -15.89 19.11
N LEU A 586 20.34 -15.14 18.01
CA LEU A 586 19.70 -13.82 17.95
C LEU A 586 18.17 -13.86 17.90
N THR A 587 17.57 -14.97 17.46
CA THR A 587 16.11 -15.13 17.42
C THR A 587 15.55 -15.27 18.84
N TYR A 588 14.45 -14.59 19.17
CA TYR A 588 13.78 -14.68 20.48
C TYR A 588 13.35 -16.11 20.86
N SER A 589 13.17 -17.00 19.89
CA SER A 589 12.78 -18.40 20.11
C SER A 589 13.25 -19.30 18.95
N PRO A 590 14.56 -19.59 18.82
CA PRO A 590 15.07 -20.35 17.69
C PRO A 590 14.51 -21.78 17.64
N MET A 591 14.15 -22.32 18.81
CA MET A 591 13.50 -23.63 18.92
C MET A 591 12.11 -23.65 18.28
N VAL A 592 11.34 -22.56 18.37
CA VAL A 592 10.00 -22.49 17.74
C VAL A 592 10.11 -22.54 16.23
N VAL A 593 11.06 -21.80 15.65
CA VAL A 593 11.34 -21.84 14.21
C VAL A 593 11.73 -23.26 13.79
N ILE A 594 12.66 -23.89 14.50
CA ILE A 594 13.10 -25.26 14.22
C ILE A 594 11.92 -26.26 14.32
N ILE A 595 11.09 -26.16 15.36
CA ILE A 595 9.92 -27.03 15.58
C ILE A 595 8.88 -26.81 14.48
N ALA A 596 8.58 -25.57 14.11
CA ALA A 596 7.60 -25.25 13.07
C ALA A 596 8.01 -25.85 11.71
N PHE A 597 9.28 -25.68 11.32
CA PHE A 597 9.79 -26.29 10.09
C PHE A 597 9.91 -27.80 10.18
N PHE A 598 10.15 -28.35 11.36
CA PHE A 598 10.13 -29.78 11.58
C PHE A 598 8.73 -30.38 11.36
N ILE A 599 7.69 -29.73 11.91
CA ILE A 599 6.29 -30.09 11.70
C ILE A 599 5.95 -30.00 10.21
N VAL A 600 6.33 -28.91 9.53
CA VAL A 600 6.09 -28.74 8.09
C VAL A 600 6.81 -29.80 7.26
N GLY A 601 8.09 -30.06 7.54
CA GLY A 601 8.91 -31.04 6.83
C GLY A 601 8.39 -32.47 6.97
N LEU A 602 8.05 -32.89 8.20
CA LEU A 602 7.41 -34.18 8.44
C LEU A 602 6.03 -34.26 7.79
N SER A 603 5.21 -33.20 7.90
CA SER A 603 3.87 -33.18 7.31
C SER A 603 3.92 -33.30 5.80
N LEU A 604 4.86 -32.62 5.13
CA LEU A 604 5.07 -32.73 3.68
C LEU A 604 5.52 -34.13 3.28
N LEU A 605 6.47 -34.72 4.00
CA LEU A 605 6.97 -36.07 3.73
C LEU A 605 5.87 -37.12 3.91
N VAL A 606 5.10 -37.04 5.01
CA VAL A 606 3.98 -37.93 5.27
C VAL A 606 2.87 -37.73 4.23
N SER A 607 2.54 -36.49 3.89
CA SER A 607 1.54 -36.18 2.85
C SER A 607 1.96 -36.74 1.49
N TRP A 608 3.23 -36.62 1.10
CA TRP A 608 3.78 -37.22 -0.11
C TRP A 608 3.57 -38.75 -0.09
N ILE A 609 3.99 -39.41 1.00
CA ILE A 609 3.89 -40.88 1.11
C ILE A 609 2.43 -41.33 1.02
N ILE A 610 1.52 -40.65 1.73
CA ILE A 610 0.08 -40.95 1.68
C ILE A 610 -0.46 -40.76 0.26
N PHE A 611 -0.10 -39.67 -0.42
CA PHE A 611 -0.51 -39.41 -1.79
C PHE A 611 -0.04 -40.51 -2.75
N MET A 612 1.22 -40.92 -2.66
CA MET A 612 1.76 -42.03 -3.48
C MET A 612 1.03 -43.35 -3.21
N LYS A 613 0.72 -43.66 -1.94
CA LYS A 613 0.00 -44.89 -1.57
C LYS A 613 -1.47 -44.85 -1.99
N PHE A 614 -2.13 -43.70 -1.83
CA PHE A 614 -3.51 -43.49 -2.25
C PHE A 614 -3.66 -43.69 -3.76
N GLU A 615 -2.75 -43.13 -4.56
CA GLU A 615 -2.72 -43.35 -6.01
C GLU A 615 -2.53 -44.83 -6.37
N THR A 616 -1.66 -45.55 -5.66
CA THR A 616 -1.44 -46.99 -5.88
C THR A 616 -2.71 -47.80 -5.58
N GLU A 617 -3.38 -47.52 -4.46
CA GLU A 617 -4.65 -48.16 -4.09
C GLU A 617 -5.79 -47.77 -5.04
N MET A 618 -5.83 -46.52 -5.53
CA MET A 618 -6.83 -46.10 -6.52
C MET A 618 -6.63 -46.77 -7.87
N SER A 619 -5.38 -46.98 -8.32
CA SER A 619 -5.12 -47.78 -9.52
C SER A 619 -5.56 -49.22 -9.36
N ASP A 620 -5.35 -49.82 -8.18
CA ASP A 620 -5.77 -51.20 -7.89
C ASP A 620 -7.30 -51.33 -7.76
N LEU A 621 -7.98 -50.30 -7.27
CA LEU A 621 -9.45 -50.23 -7.21
C LEU A 621 -10.08 -50.04 -8.59
N HIS A 622 -9.53 -49.15 -9.43
CA HIS A 622 -9.99 -48.97 -10.81
C HIS A 622 -9.80 -50.23 -11.65
N MET A 623 -8.74 -51.02 -11.41
CA MET A 623 -8.55 -52.34 -12.03
C MET A 623 -9.65 -53.35 -11.67
N ARG A 624 -10.31 -53.19 -10.52
CA ARG A 624 -11.39 -54.09 -10.08
C ARG A 624 -12.78 -53.65 -10.55
N SER A 625 -12.99 -52.38 -10.87
CA SER A 625 -14.32 -51.86 -11.23
C SER A 625 -14.59 -51.75 -12.73
N SER A 626 -13.57 -51.78 -13.59
CA SER A 626 -13.77 -51.70 -15.05
C SER A 626 -12.72 -52.51 -15.81
N HIS A 627 -13.12 -53.66 -16.37
CA HIS A 627 -12.24 -54.60 -17.08
C HIS A 627 -11.70 -54.10 -18.45
N LEU A 628 -12.02 -52.89 -18.91
CA LEU A 628 -11.70 -52.42 -20.27
C LEU A 628 -10.67 -51.27 -20.38
N MET A 629 -10.00 -50.88 -19.30
CA MET A 629 -8.96 -49.83 -19.34
C MET A 629 -7.66 -50.32 -18.70
N THR A 630 -6.64 -50.57 -19.52
CA THR A 630 -5.27 -50.74 -19.02
C THR A 630 -4.77 -49.41 -18.43
N PRO A 631 -4.12 -49.41 -17.24
CA PRO A 631 -3.77 -48.17 -16.56
C PRO A 631 -2.72 -47.38 -17.35
N GLN A 632 -3.00 -46.11 -17.65
CA GLN A 632 -1.93 -45.17 -17.97
C GLN A 632 -1.28 -44.74 -16.64
N ALA A 633 0.04 -44.95 -16.51
CA ALA A 633 0.78 -44.43 -15.38
C ALA A 633 0.55 -42.92 -15.25
N SER A 634 0.14 -42.47 -14.05
CA SER A 634 -0.04 -41.06 -13.75
C SER A 634 1.26 -40.31 -14.04
N LYS A 635 1.19 -39.19 -14.77
CA LYS A 635 2.39 -38.37 -15.10
C LYS A 635 3.16 -37.97 -13.83
N TRP A 636 2.46 -37.84 -12.70
CA TRP A 636 3.04 -37.57 -11.38
C TRP A 636 3.80 -38.76 -10.79
N GLN A 637 3.35 -40.00 -11.00
CA GLN A 637 4.07 -41.20 -10.55
C GLN A 637 5.38 -41.37 -11.33
N ALA A 638 5.35 -41.17 -12.64
CA ALA A 638 6.56 -41.20 -13.48
C ALA A 638 7.55 -40.09 -13.09
N PHE A 639 7.04 -38.90 -12.74
CA PHE A 639 7.84 -37.78 -12.27
C PHE A 639 8.47 -38.05 -10.89
N GLY A 640 7.70 -38.55 -9.92
CA GLY A 640 8.18 -38.88 -8.57
C GLY A 640 9.18 -40.03 -8.56
N ALA A 641 8.93 -41.08 -9.37
CA ALA A 641 9.87 -42.17 -9.57
C ALA A 641 11.16 -41.68 -10.24
N GLY A 642 11.04 -40.84 -11.28
CA GLY A 642 12.18 -40.20 -11.95
C GLY A 642 13.02 -39.36 -10.99
N PHE A 643 12.40 -38.56 -10.13
CA PHE A 643 13.09 -37.79 -9.11
C PHE A 643 13.89 -38.69 -8.15
N SER A 644 13.25 -39.73 -7.58
CA SER A 644 13.92 -40.68 -6.69
C SER A 644 15.07 -41.44 -7.37
N ILE A 645 14.89 -41.83 -8.64
CA ILE A 645 15.93 -42.51 -9.44
C ILE A 645 17.10 -41.56 -9.72
N GLY A 646 16.82 -40.30 -10.08
CA GLY A 646 17.83 -39.27 -10.34
C GLY A 646 18.72 -39.00 -9.13
N VAL A 647 18.14 -38.84 -7.93
CA VAL A 647 18.92 -38.64 -6.70
C VAL A 647 19.67 -39.93 -6.30
N SER A 648 19.05 -41.11 -6.45
CA SER A 648 19.71 -42.37 -6.09
C SER A 648 20.88 -42.74 -7.01
N ASN A 649 20.92 -42.23 -8.24
CA ASN A 649 22.02 -42.45 -9.18
C ASN A 649 23.34 -41.81 -8.72
N LEU A 650 23.30 -40.83 -7.81
CA LEU A 650 24.49 -40.19 -7.23
C LEU A 650 25.39 -41.19 -6.49
N ASN A 651 24.81 -42.19 -5.82
CA ASN A 651 25.55 -43.20 -5.05
C ASN A 651 26.15 -44.32 -5.94
N ARG A 652 25.66 -44.48 -7.18
CA ARG A 652 26.15 -45.53 -8.08
C ARG A 652 27.56 -45.26 -8.60
N ARG A 653 28.00 -43.99 -8.65
CA ARG A 653 29.33 -43.55 -9.14
C ARG A 653 30.01 -42.59 -8.16
N LYS A 654 30.23 -43.07 -6.93
CA LYS A 654 30.67 -42.28 -5.77
C LYS A 654 31.86 -41.35 -6.03
N LEU A 655 32.90 -41.83 -6.70
CA LEU A 655 34.14 -41.07 -6.94
C LEU A 655 33.89 -39.81 -7.80
N ARG A 656 33.16 -39.96 -8.92
CA ARG A 656 32.89 -38.82 -9.80
C ARG A 656 31.97 -37.81 -9.13
N THR A 657 30.90 -38.29 -8.48
CA THR A 657 29.98 -37.46 -7.72
C THR A 657 30.72 -36.70 -6.61
N ALA A 658 31.70 -37.32 -5.95
CA ALA A 658 32.52 -36.66 -4.93
C ALA A 658 33.43 -35.56 -5.53
N LEU A 659 34.07 -35.83 -6.67
CA LEU A 659 34.90 -34.84 -7.38
C LEU A 659 34.09 -33.63 -7.85
N THR A 660 32.90 -33.84 -8.44
CA THR A 660 32.02 -32.74 -8.88
C THR A 660 31.40 -31.99 -7.71
N CYS A 661 31.03 -32.70 -6.64
CA CYS A 661 30.55 -32.04 -5.42
C CYS A 661 31.67 -31.19 -4.81
N THR A 662 32.91 -31.69 -4.74
CA THR A 662 34.05 -30.95 -4.18
C THR A 662 34.35 -29.67 -4.96
N THR A 663 34.34 -29.71 -6.31
CA THR A 663 34.57 -28.51 -7.12
C THR A 663 33.49 -27.46 -6.90
N LEU A 664 32.22 -27.88 -6.76
CA LEU A 664 31.11 -26.99 -6.43
C LEU A 664 31.17 -26.46 -4.98
N VAL A 665 31.65 -27.27 -4.02
CA VAL A 665 31.88 -26.86 -2.62
C VAL A 665 32.98 -25.78 -2.55
N ILE A 666 34.07 -25.95 -3.28
CA ILE A 666 35.15 -24.94 -3.34
C ILE A 666 34.64 -23.64 -3.98
N LEU A 667 33.80 -23.74 -5.00
CA LEU A 667 33.17 -22.56 -5.60
C LEU A 667 32.28 -21.83 -4.60
N THR A 668 31.34 -22.54 -3.99
CA THR A 668 30.40 -21.94 -3.03
C THR A 668 31.16 -21.28 -1.89
N PHE A 669 32.21 -21.92 -1.38
CA PHE A 669 33.15 -21.32 -0.44
C PHE A 669 33.80 -20.03 -0.99
N THR A 670 34.29 -20.04 -2.23
CA THR A 670 34.94 -18.89 -2.88
C THR A 670 33.96 -17.72 -3.07
N VAL A 671 32.77 -17.98 -3.62
CA VAL A 671 31.73 -16.97 -3.82
C VAL A 671 31.34 -16.37 -2.47
N MET A 672 31.04 -17.20 -1.46
CA MET A 672 30.67 -16.73 -0.12
C MET A 672 31.78 -15.94 0.59
N SER A 673 33.05 -16.27 0.35
CA SER A 673 34.19 -15.61 1.00
C SER A 673 34.58 -14.27 0.35
N PHE A 674 34.34 -14.11 -0.97
CA PHE A 674 34.70 -12.89 -1.72
C PHE A 674 33.52 -11.94 -1.98
N THR A 675 32.28 -12.37 -1.72
CA THR A 675 31.06 -11.52 -1.83
C THR A 675 30.82 -10.74 -0.54
N ASN A 676 31.53 -9.62 -0.40
CA ASN A 676 31.22 -8.69 0.68
C ASN A 676 30.23 -7.62 0.21
N VAL A 677 28.94 -7.80 0.56
CA VAL A 677 27.93 -6.76 0.40
C VAL A 677 27.95 -5.88 1.65
N LYS A 678 28.86 -4.91 1.67
CA LYS A 678 28.88 -3.88 2.71
C LYS A 678 28.02 -2.70 2.25
N SER A 679 26.78 -2.65 2.71
CA SER A 679 25.97 -1.43 2.65
C SER A 679 26.53 -0.46 3.69
N LEU A 680 27.32 0.53 3.25
CA LEU A 680 27.65 1.67 4.09
C LEU A 680 26.77 2.83 3.67
N ARG A 681 25.98 3.35 4.62
CA ARG A 681 25.35 4.66 4.51
C ARG A 681 26.49 5.68 4.67
N ARG A 682 26.86 6.38 3.61
CA ARG A 682 27.85 7.47 3.65
C ARG A 682 27.23 8.69 3.00
N THR A 683 27.52 9.86 3.53
CA THR A 683 27.19 11.13 2.90
C THR A 683 27.83 11.15 1.51
N ALA A 684 27.00 11.30 0.47
CA ALA A 684 27.49 11.44 -0.89
C ALA A 684 27.54 12.92 -1.24
N LEU A 685 28.74 13.41 -1.53
CA LEU A 685 28.95 14.71 -2.15
C LEU A 685 29.05 14.53 -3.66
N THR A 686 28.13 15.15 -4.39
CA THR A 686 28.18 15.20 -5.86
C THR A 686 28.22 16.65 -6.29
N ARG A 687 29.24 17.05 -7.06
CA ARG A 687 29.29 18.42 -7.61
C ARG A 687 28.24 18.56 -8.72
N ILE A 688 27.37 19.58 -8.59
CA ILE A 688 26.33 19.90 -9.58
C ILE A 688 26.80 21.00 -10.53
N ALA A 689 27.49 22.01 -10.01
CA ALA A 689 27.96 23.15 -10.80
C ALA A 689 29.36 23.60 -10.36
N ASP A 690 30.10 24.21 -11.28
CA ASP A 690 31.46 24.69 -11.05
C ASP A 690 31.49 25.96 -10.18
N ASP A 691 30.49 26.82 -10.32
CA ASP A 691 30.33 28.06 -9.55
C ASP A 691 29.15 27.96 -8.56
N ALA A 692 29.26 28.68 -7.44
CA ALA A 692 28.20 28.80 -6.45
C ALA A 692 27.62 30.23 -6.44
N PRO A 693 26.29 30.42 -6.55
CA PRO A 693 25.64 31.72 -6.41
C PRO A 693 26.01 32.50 -5.15
N TYR A 694 26.08 31.81 -4.00
CA TYR A 694 26.53 32.36 -2.72
C TYR A 694 27.14 31.24 -1.86
N GLN A 695 27.89 31.63 -0.83
CA GLN A 695 28.39 30.68 0.17
C GLN A 695 27.28 30.39 1.18
N GLY A 696 26.83 29.13 1.25
CA GLY A 696 25.71 28.76 2.11
C GLY A 696 25.16 27.36 1.85
N ILE A 697 24.10 27.02 2.59
CA ILE A 697 23.40 25.73 2.51
C ILE A 697 21.93 26.00 2.23
N LEU A 698 21.40 25.41 1.17
CA LEU A 698 19.99 25.42 0.83
C LEU A 698 19.35 24.09 1.24
N LEU A 699 18.37 24.18 2.13
CA LEU A 699 17.52 23.08 2.58
C LEU A 699 16.17 23.19 1.87
N ARG A 700 15.76 22.10 1.20
CA ARG A 700 14.42 21.98 0.61
C ARG A 700 13.92 20.54 0.60
N HIS A 701 12.62 20.35 0.46
CA HIS A 701 12.06 19.02 0.22
C HIS A 701 12.52 18.46 -1.15
N GLN A 702 12.71 17.13 -1.25
CA GLN A 702 13.14 16.45 -2.49
C GLN A 702 12.23 16.79 -3.68
N VAL A 703 10.91 16.66 -3.49
CA VAL A 703 9.87 16.97 -4.48
C VAL A 703 9.18 18.32 -4.23
N ARG A 704 9.84 19.26 -3.54
CA ARG A 704 9.36 20.66 -3.35
C ARG A 704 8.01 20.83 -2.62
N LEU A 705 7.63 19.85 -1.80
CA LEU A 705 6.50 19.96 -0.87
C LEU A 705 6.82 20.98 0.24
N PRO A 706 5.80 21.52 0.93
CA PRO A 706 6.01 22.44 2.04
C PRO A 706 6.88 21.84 3.15
N LEU A 707 7.77 22.66 3.70
CA LEU A 707 8.47 22.38 4.95
C LEU A 707 7.58 22.78 6.14
N THR A 708 7.71 22.10 7.27
CA THR A 708 7.01 22.50 8.50
C THR A 708 7.63 23.75 9.12
N LEU A 709 6.82 24.56 9.81
CA LEU A 709 7.34 25.72 10.54
C LEU A 709 8.33 25.32 11.64
N LEU A 710 8.17 24.11 12.19
CA LEU A 710 9.11 23.52 13.14
C LEU A 710 10.54 23.42 12.55
N THR A 711 10.68 23.11 11.26
CA THR A 711 12.00 23.12 10.60
C THR A 711 12.64 24.50 10.64
N LEU A 712 11.87 25.57 10.39
CA LEU A 712 12.40 26.93 10.43
C LEU A 712 12.79 27.34 11.86
N GLU A 713 11.93 27.04 12.84
CA GLU A 713 12.20 27.32 14.25
C GLU A 713 13.46 26.57 14.74
N ASP A 714 13.61 25.30 14.35
CA ASP A 714 14.77 24.48 14.69
C ASP A 714 16.06 25.03 14.06
N MET A 715 16.04 25.41 12.78
CA MET A 715 17.21 26.03 12.14
C MET A 715 17.57 27.37 12.79
N LYS A 716 16.58 28.23 13.10
CA LYS A 716 16.78 29.49 13.84
C LYS A 716 17.39 29.29 15.23
N ALA A 717 16.95 28.25 15.95
CA ALA A 717 17.50 27.93 17.26
C ALA A 717 18.93 27.38 17.20
N ARG A 718 19.26 26.61 16.15
CA ARG A 718 20.60 26.03 15.95
C ARG A 718 21.65 27.04 15.53
N PHE A 719 21.29 27.93 14.61
CA PHE A 719 22.18 28.94 14.05
C PHE A 719 21.69 30.32 14.48
N PRO A 720 22.03 30.75 15.70
CA PRO A 720 21.73 32.12 16.13
C PRO A 720 22.41 33.13 15.19
N GLY A 721 21.85 34.34 15.07
CA GLY A 721 22.26 35.34 14.07
C GLY A 721 23.74 35.77 14.11
N HIS A 722 24.48 35.44 15.17
CA HIS A 722 25.92 35.66 15.25
C HIS A 722 26.77 34.52 14.64
N GLU A 723 26.19 33.34 14.40
CA GLU A 723 26.83 32.16 13.79
C GLU A 723 26.44 31.99 12.32
N ALA A 724 25.17 32.20 11.97
CA ALA A 724 24.70 32.21 10.58
C ALA A 724 23.48 33.10 10.40
N THR A 725 23.29 33.62 9.18
CA THR A 725 22.05 34.27 8.76
C THR A 725 21.13 33.24 8.15
N ILE A 726 19.84 33.24 8.52
CA ILE A 726 18.84 32.32 7.98
C ILE A 726 17.87 33.08 7.09
N TRP A 727 17.83 32.68 5.82
CA TRP A 727 16.98 33.28 4.80
C TRP A 727 15.92 32.29 4.31
N PRO A 728 14.73 32.26 4.93
CA PRO A 728 13.63 31.39 4.53
C PRO A 728 12.81 31.96 3.37
N ARG A 729 12.15 31.07 2.63
CA ARG A 729 11.20 31.44 1.56
C ARG A 729 9.91 30.64 1.64
N ALA A 730 8.81 31.36 1.44
CA ALA A 730 7.46 30.84 1.42
C ALA A 730 6.71 31.39 0.21
N TRP A 731 5.65 30.73 -0.25
CA TRP A 731 4.74 31.32 -1.24
C TRP A 731 3.32 30.85 -1.01
N ILE A 732 2.37 31.64 -1.52
CA ILE A 732 0.94 31.34 -1.45
C ILE A 732 0.57 30.48 -2.65
N ASP A 733 -0.05 29.33 -2.40
CA ASP A 733 -0.52 28.44 -3.47
C ASP A 733 -1.83 28.94 -4.08
N PRO A 734 -2.04 28.72 -5.38
CA PRO A 734 -3.33 29.03 -6.00
C PRO A 734 -4.43 28.11 -5.44
N ILE A 735 -5.66 28.64 -5.32
CA ILE A 735 -6.82 27.91 -4.81
C ILE A 735 -7.09 26.63 -5.62
N SER A 736 -6.89 26.69 -6.94
CA SER A 736 -6.91 25.53 -7.83
C SER A 736 -5.56 25.36 -8.51
N PRO A 737 -5.01 24.13 -8.60
CA PRO A 737 -3.78 23.86 -9.36
C PRO A 737 -3.84 24.30 -10.83
N THR A 738 -5.04 24.45 -11.39
CA THR A 738 -5.26 24.92 -12.77
C THR A 738 -5.20 26.44 -12.92
N ASP A 739 -5.34 27.21 -11.83
CA ASP A 739 -5.40 28.67 -11.89
C ASP A 739 -4.00 29.23 -12.21
N ARG A 740 -3.93 30.17 -13.16
CA ARG A 740 -2.68 30.84 -13.57
C ARG A 740 -2.43 32.14 -12.80
N THR A 741 -3.47 32.96 -12.67
CA THR A 741 -3.44 34.19 -11.88
C THR A 741 -3.80 33.86 -10.43
N LEU A 742 -2.91 34.19 -9.51
CA LEU A 742 -3.12 34.07 -8.06
C LEU A 742 -4.04 35.18 -7.56
N THR A 743 -3.68 36.45 -7.77
CA THR A 743 -4.45 37.62 -7.29
C THR A 743 -4.18 38.85 -8.16
N ARG A 744 -4.61 40.04 -7.74
CA ARG A 744 -4.38 41.30 -8.43
C ARG A 744 -3.79 42.32 -7.45
N ILE A 745 -2.87 43.14 -7.97
CA ILE A 745 -2.39 44.34 -7.31
C ILE A 745 -3.08 45.55 -7.93
N SER A 746 -3.51 46.49 -7.10
CA SER A 746 -4.23 47.69 -7.52
C SER A 746 -3.72 48.96 -6.84
N ARG A 747 -3.78 50.07 -7.56
CA ARG A 747 -3.51 51.42 -7.05
C ARG A 747 -4.31 52.44 -7.88
N ALA A 748 -5.13 53.26 -7.22
CA ALA A 748 -5.99 54.25 -7.88
C ALA A 748 -6.79 53.65 -9.07
N GLU A 749 -6.55 54.09 -10.31
CA GLU A 749 -7.22 53.62 -11.53
C GLU A 749 -6.47 52.46 -12.24
N GLY A 750 -5.27 52.07 -11.77
CA GLY A 750 -4.44 51.02 -12.37
C GLY A 750 -4.51 49.69 -11.62
N SER A 751 -4.48 48.56 -12.35
CA SER A 751 -4.41 47.23 -11.76
C SER A 751 -3.64 46.23 -12.64
N SER A 752 -2.99 45.24 -12.03
CA SER A 752 -2.22 44.21 -12.74
C SER A 752 -2.40 42.83 -12.10
N PRO A 753 -2.56 41.75 -12.90
CA PRO A 753 -2.65 40.40 -12.37
C PRO A 753 -1.29 39.92 -11.83
N LEU A 754 -1.34 39.13 -10.76
CA LEU A 754 -0.22 38.46 -10.12
C LEU A 754 -0.35 36.95 -10.31
N GLU A 755 0.72 36.30 -10.75
CA GLU A 755 0.86 34.84 -10.83
C GLU A 755 1.55 34.26 -9.60
N GLY A 756 2.25 35.08 -8.81
CA GLY A 756 2.87 34.64 -7.58
C GLY A 756 3.11 35.73 -6.54
N ILE A 757 3.06 35.31 -5.28
CA ILE A 757 3.47 36.10 -4.12
C ILE A 757 4.56 35.31 -3.42
N LEU A 758 5.78 35.85 -3.41
CA LEU A 758 6.94 35.24 -2.78
C LEU A 758 7.20 35.94 -1.44
N GLY A 759 7.12 35.17 -0.36
CA GLY A 759 7.54 35.57 0.98
C GLY A 759 9.02 35.27 1.19
N VAL A 760 9.80 36.25 1.65
CA VAL A 760 11.24 36.11 1.86
C VAL A 760 11.68 36.71 3.20
N GLY A 761 12.79 36.22 3.76
CA GLY A 761 13.43 36.85 4.92
C GLY A 761 14.02 38.23 4.62
N HIS A 762 14.23 39.03 5.67
CA HIS A 762 14.75 40.40 5.57
C HIS A 762 16.25 40.48 5.27
N ASP A 763 17.04 39.42 5.53
CA ASP A 763 18.48 39.39 5.26
C ASP A 763 18.81 38.42 4.09
N PRO A 764 18.70 38.86 2.82
CA PRO A 764 19.03 38.03 1.67
C PRO A 764 20.55 37.90 1.47
N PRO A 765 21.03 36.86 0.77
CA PRO A 765 22.39 36.83 0.25
C PRO A 765 22.66 38.02 -0.68
N GLU A 766 23.89 38.57 -0.68
CA GLU A 766 24.32 39.66 -1.59
C GLU A 766 24.03 39.35 -3.07
N TYR A 767 24.04 38.06 -3.43
CA TYR A 767 23.68 37.59 -4.78
C TYR A 767 22.25 38.00 -5.19
N PHE A 768 21.29 37.96 -4.25
CA PHE A 768 19.88 38.31 -4.50
C PHE A 768 19.55 39.77 -4.19
N GLU A 769 20.36 40.48 -3.40
CA GLU A 769 20.19 41.93 -3.20
C GLU A 769 20.23 42.70 -4.53
N LYS A 770 21.05 42.24 -5.48
CA LYS A 770 21.17 42.80 -6.84
C LYS A 770 19.87 42.74 -7.65
N LEU A 771 18.87 41.97 -7.21
CA LEU A 771 17.55 41.97 -7.85
C LEU A 771 16.87 43.33 -7.75
N VAL A 772 17.05 44.03 -6.62
CA VAL A 772 16.42 45.33 -6.37
C VAL A 772 17.22 46.40 -7.11
N THR A 773 16.61 46.98 -8.14
CA THR A 773 17.23 48.02 -8.97
C THR A 773 16.96 49.43 -8.41
N HIS A 774 15.83 49.62 -7.75
CA HIS A 774 15.40 50.90 -7.16
C HIS A 774 14.82 50.67 -5.76
N GLY A 775 15.09 51.57 -4.80
CA GLY A 775 14.66 51.41 -3.41
C GLY A 775 15.60 50.51 -2.60
N ARG A 776 15.06 49.68 -1.72
CA ARG A 776 15.84 48.79 -0.84
C ARG A 776 15.08 47.51 -0.49
N TRP A 777 15.79 46.54 0.08
CA TRP A 777 15.18 45.37 0.71
C TRP A 777 14.45 45.74 2.01
N PHE A 778 13.61 44.81 2.51
CA PHE A 778 12.82 44.98 3.73
C PHE A 778 13.71 45.08 4.98
N GLY A 779 13.28 45.88 5.96
CA GLY A 779 13.86 45.88 7.31
C GLY A 779 13.21 44.84 8.25
N PRO A 780 13.82 44.57 9.41
CA PRO A 780 13.16 43.85 10.50
C PRO A 780 11.98 44.71 10.98
N ASP A 781 10.78 44.12 11.10
CA ASP A 781 9.51 44.77 11.49
C ASP A 781 8.79 45.60 10.39
N GLU A 782 9.12 45.42 9.11
CA GLU A 782 8.42 46.07 7.98
C GLU A 782 7.36 45.17 7.31
N ASP A 783 6.40 44.67 8.09
CA ASP A 783 5.41 43.67 7.63
C ASP A 783 4.49 44.15 6.50
N ASP A 784 4.20 45.45 6.45
CA ASP A 784 3.33 46.09 5.44
C ASP A 784 4.13 46.60 4.23
N SER A 785 5.25 45.97 3.88
CA SER A 785 6.10 46.36 2.74
C SER A 785 6.02 45.40 1.56
N ILE A 786 6.27 45.91 0.35
CA ILE A 786 6.26 45.12 -0.89
C ILE A 786 7.33 45.56 -1.88
N LEU A 787 7.93 44.59 -2.59
CA LEU A 787 8.77 44.83 -3.76
C LEU A 787 8.03 44.44 -5.04
N LEU A 788 8.10 45.32 -6.05
CA LEU A 788 7.39 45.16 -7.31
C LEU A 788 8.35 44.95 -8.49
N PRO A 789 7.98 44.18 -9.52
CA PRO A 789 8.73 44.17 -10.76
C PRO A 789 8.77 45.55 -11.40
N THR A 790 9.93 45.96 -11.91
CA THR A 790 10.10 47.24 -12.62
C THR A 790 9.13 47.34 -13.82
N ALA A 791 8.92 46.22 -14.53
CA ALA A 791 7.98 46.13 -15.65
C ALA A 791 6.49 46.26 -15.24
N MET A 792 6.16 46.11 -13.95
CA MET A 792 4.80 46.25 -13.43
C MET A 792 4.46 47.69 -13.06
N ALA A 793 5.45 48.51 -12.71
CA ALA A 793 5.26 49.88 -12.23
C ALA A 793 4.42 50.76 -13.20
N PRO A 794 4.68 50.78 -14.53
CA PRO A 794 3.90 51.60 -15.47
C PRO A 794 2.42 51.23 -15.51
N ARG A 795 2.06 49.96 -15.28
CA ARG A 795 0.66 49.48 -15.26
C ARG A 795 -0.11 49.95 -14.03
N LEU A 796 0.60 50.29 -12.96
CA LEU A 796 0.06 50.81 -11.71
C LEU A 796 0.18 52.35 -11.63
N GLY A 797 0.64 53.01 -12.70
CA GLY A 797 0.92 54.45 -12.71
C GLY A 797 2.01 54.85 -11.73
N LEU A 798 3.01 53.98 -11.53
CA LEU A 798 4.16 54.19 -10.66
C LEU A 798 5.42 54.47 -11.50
N ASP A 799 6.20 55.45 -11.07
CA ASP A 799 7.55 55.76 -11.53
C ASP A 799 8.57 55.13 -10.56
N PRO A 800 9.35 54.10 -10.97
CA PRO A 800 10.28 53.38 -10.09
C PRO A 800 11.28 54.27 -9.34
N GLU A 801 11.65 55.43 -9.89
CA GLU A 801 12.61 56.35 -9.26
C GLU A 801 12.00 57.25 -8.19
N LYS A 802 10.69 57.54 -8.27
CA LYS A 802 10.02 58.55 -7.42
C LYS A 802 9.02 57.95 -6.45
N ASP A 803 8.36 56.86 -6.84
CA ASP A 803 7.24 56.29 -6.09
C ASP A 803 7.68 55.16 -5.13
N VAL A 804 8.86 55.28 -4.52
CA VAL A 804 9.25 54.45 -3.37
C VAL A 804 8.50 54.99 -2.14
N GLY A 805 7.77 54.11 -1.44
CA GLY A 805 6.88 54.44 -0.31
C GLY A 805 5.42 54.66 -0.70
N ALA A 806 5.06 54.52 -1.98
CA ALA A 806 3.68 54.59 -2.45
C ALA A 806 2.84 53.43 -1.89
N ASP A 807 1.55 53.69 -1.61
CA ASP A 807 0.61 52.65 -1.20
C ASP A 807 0.06 51.89 -2.42
N VAL A 808 0.06 50.56 -2.32
CA VAL A 808 -0.61 49.62 -3.24
C VAL A 808 -1.50 48.68 -2.44
N GLN A 809 -2.51 48.11 -3.08
CA GLN A 809 -3.45 47.21 -2.44
C GLN A 809 -3.40 45.82 -3.07
N ILE A 810 -3.22 44.80 -2.22
CA ILE A 810 -3.28 43.37 -2.57
C ILE A 810 -4.22 42.69 -1.58
N MET A 811 -5.19 41.93 -2.09
CA MET A 811 -6.12 41.13 -1.27
C MET A 811 -6.77 41.92 -0.12
N GLY A 812 -7.10 43.19 -0.36
CA GLY A 812 -7.79 44.07 0.58
C GLY A 812 -6.86 44.85 1.50
N ALA A 813 -5.60 44.42 1.63
CA ALA A 813 -4.61 45.04 2.50
C ALA A 813 -3.72 46.04 1.76
N ARG A 814 -3.27 47.06 2.51
CA ARG A 814 -2.41 48.14 1.99
C ARG A 814 -0.96 47.80 2.28
N PHE A 815 -0.12 47.90 1.26
CA PHE A 815 1.31 47.70 1.34
C PHE A 815 2.04 48.95 0.85
N LYS A 816 3.16 49.27 1.47
CA LYS A 816 4.07 50.33 1.04
C LYS A 816 5.14 49.75 0.13
N VAL A 817 5.34 50.37 -1.03
CA VAL A 817 6.37 49.93 -1.97
C VAL A 817 7.75 50.25 -1.40
N ALA A 818 8.50 49.22 -1.00
CA ALA A 818 9.87 49.36 -0.49
C ALA A 818 10.90 49.55 -1.61
N GLY A 819 10.58 49.08 -2.82
CA GLY A 819 11.48 49.12 -3.97
C GLY A 819 10.96 48.34 -5.17
N TYR A 820 11.76 48.35 -6.25
CA TYR A 820 11.48 47.70 -7.52
C TYR A 820 12.61 46.76 -7.91
N PHE A 821 12.28 45.60 -8.48
CA PHE A 821 13.24 44.59 -8.89
C PHE A 821 13.19 44.25 -10.39
N ASP A 822 14.27 43.68 -10.93
CA ASP A 822 14.32 43.20 -12.31
C ASP A 822 13.79 41.76 -12.43
N ALA A 823 12.65 41.61 -13.11
CA ALA A 823 12.01 40.32 -13.34
C ALA A 823 12.83 39.39 -14.25
N SER A 824 13.62 39.92 -15.18
CA SER A 824 14.47 39.12 -16.07
C SER A 824 15.59 38.46 -15.29
N LEU A 825 16.21 39.22 -14.38
CA LEU A 825 17.21 38.70 -13.44
C LEU A 825 16.61 37.63 -12.53
N MET A 826 15.42 37.83 -11.98
CA MET A 826 14.75 36.83 -11.14
C MET A 826 14.50 35.50 -11.87
N GLN A 827 14.25 35.52 -13.19
CA GLN A 827 14.08 34.30 -13.99
C GLN A 827 15.40 33.60 -14.33
N SER A 828 16.48 34.37 -14.51
CA SER A 828 17.79 33.82 -14.88
C SER A 828 18.65 33.39 -13.68
N LEU A 829 18.48 34.05 -12.52
CA LEU A 829 19.27 33.77 -11.33
C LEU A 829 18.79 32.48 -10.67
N GLY A 830 19.57 31.42 -10.83
CA GLY A 830 19.40 30.16 -10.12
C GLY A 830 19.91 30.24 -8.70
N ASP A 831 19.27 29.50 -7.79
CA ASP A 831 19.77 29.28 -6.44
C ASP A 831 20.81 28.15 -6.41
N LEU A 832 21.23 27.70 -5.22
CA LEU A 832 22.16 26.57 -5.03
C LEU A 832 21.65 25.25 -5.63
N ASP A 833 20.36 25.12 -5.92
CA ASP A 833 19.81 23.97 -6.66
C ASP A 833 19.72 24.20 -8.18
N GLN A 834 20.28 25.30 -8.68
CA GLN A 834 20.28 25.76 -10.07
C GLN A 834 18.87 26.10 -10.60
N VAL A 835 17.90 26.28 -9.72
CA VAL A 835 16.50 26.59 -10.08
C VAL A 835 16.19 28.06 -9.76
N PRO A 836 15.35 28.75 -10.56
CA PRO A 836 14.94 30.12 -10.25
C PRO A 836 14.16 30.20 -8.93
N ILE A 837 14.29 31.34 -8.23
CA ILE A 837 13.60 31.58 -6.95
C ILE A 837 12.09 31.86 -7.08
N ALA A 838 11.57 31.90 -8.32
CA ALA A 838 10.16 32.13 -8.58
C ALA A 838 9.27 31.02 -7.98
N PRO A 839 8.08 31.37 -7.44
CA PRO A 839 7.13 30.39 -6.92
C PRO A 839 6.85 29.27 -7.92
N ALA A 840 6.87 28.03 -7.44
CA ALA A 840 6.65 26.84 -8.26
C ALA A 840 5.43 26.07 -7.76
N TYR A 841 4.45 25.90 -8.65
CA TYR A 841 3.18 25.24 -8.33
C TYR A 841 3.08 23.88 -9.01
N PHE A 842 2.49 22.92 -8.30
CA PHE A 842 2.24 21.60 -8.84
C PHE A 842 1.18 21.66 -9.95
N GLU A 843 1.47 21.09 -11.12
CA GLU A 843 0.59 21.11 -12.29
C GLU A 843 -0.11 19.74 -12.46
N VAL A 844 -1.41 19.72 -12.20
CA VAL A 844 -2.26 18.53 -12.39
C VAL A 844 -2.87 18.56 -13.79
N GLY A 845 -2.80 17.44 -14.52
CA GLY A 845 -3.36 17.32 -15.85
C GLY A 845 -4.88 17.60 -15.87
N PRO A 846 -5.42 18.26 -16.90
CA PRO A 846 -6.86 18.49 -17.00
C PRO A 846 -7.61 17.16 -17.17
N GLY A 847 -8.15 16.62 -16.06
CA GLY A 847 -8.92 15.37 -16.03
C GLY A 847 -8.39 14.31 -15.06
N GLU A 848 -7.26 14.55 -14.42
CA GLU A 848 -6.69 13.66 -13.41
C GLU A 848 -7.38 13.94 -12.05
N GLU A 849 -8.27 13.04 -11.62
CA GLU A 849 -8.89 13.07 -10.29
C GLU A 849 -8.20 12.05 -9.39
N LEU A 850 -7.99 12.42 -8.13
CA LEU A 850 -7.53 11.48 -7.11
C LEU A 850 -8.54 10.32 -7.01
N SER A 851 -8.03 9.10 -7.13
CA SER A 851 -8.81 7.89 -6.92
C SER A 851 -9.27 7.78 -5.46
N GLU A 852 -10.31 6.97 -5.22
CA GLU A 852 -10.76 6.69 -3.85
C GLU A 852 -9.67 6.07 -2.98
N VAL A 853 -8.80 5.24 -3.59
CA VAL A 853 -7.68 4.60 -2.87
C VAL A 853 -6.66 5.65 -2.44
N GLU A 854 -6.33 6.60 -3.32
CA GLU A 854 -5.45 7.72 -3.01
C GLU A 854 -6.04 8.61 -1.92
N ILE A 855 -7.33 8.95 -2.00
CA ILE A 855 -7.99 9.73 -0.95
C ILE A 855 -8.04 8.94 0.36
N GLU A 856 -8.27 7.63 0.34
CA GLU A 856 -8.20 6.81 1.55
C GLU A 856 -6.80 6.75 2.15
N ALA A 857 -5.75 6.68 1.31
CA ALA A 857 -4.35 6.74 1.73
C ALA A 857 -4.03 8.09 2.39
N MET A 858 -4.38 9.21 1.75
CA MET A 858 -4.29 10.56 2.33
C MET A 858 -5.10 10.65 3.63
N GLN A 859 -6.29 10.05 3.66
CA GLN A 859 -7.12 10.01 4.86
C GLN A 859 -6.54 9.09 5.97
N ALA A 860 -5.71 8.14 5.59
CA ALA A 860 -4.91 7.33 6.50
C ALA A 860 -3.60 8.01 6.92
N GLY A 861 -3.31 9.22 6.42
CA GLY A 861 -2.10 9.97 6.70
C GLY A 861 -0.88 9.49 5.91
N GLU A 862 -1.08 8.80 4.79
CA GLU A 862 -0.01 8.45 3.87
C GLU A 862 0.28 9.61 2.94
N GLU A 863 1.56 9.94 2.82
CA GLU A 863 2.04 10.94 1.86
C GLU A 863 1.98 10.32 0.45
N LEU A 864 1.16 10.89 -0.43
CA LEU A 864 1.15 10.53 -1.83
C LEU A 864 2.20 11.36 -2.57
N LEU A 865 3.30 10.73 -2.92
CA LEU A 865 4.28 11.34 -3.80
C LEU A 865 3.70 11.41 -5.22
N PRO A 866 3.77 12.56 -5.90
CA PRO A 866 3.27 12.69 -7.26
C PRO A 866 4.07 11.78 -8.21
N GLN A 867 3.37 11.06 -9.11
CA GLN A 867 4.01 10.15 -10.08
C GLN A 867 4.83 10.88 -11.16
N ALA A 868 4.61 12.19 -11.35
CA ALA A 868 5.38 13.02 -12.27
C ALA A 868 5.67 14.40 -11.65
N GLU A 869 6.94 14.83 -11.66
CA GLU A 869 7.39 16.15 -11.22
C GLU A 869 7.03 17.25 -12.25
N ARG A 870 5.74 17.54 -12.43
CA ARG A 870 5.30 18.66 -13.27
C ARG A 870 5.06 19.88 -12.41
N PHE A 871 6.06 20.77 -12.34
CA PHE A 871 5.94 22.06 -11.69
C PHE A 871 5.89 23.20 -12.72
N ARG A 872 4.97 24.13 -12.53
CA ARG A 872 4.87 25.38 -13.28
C ARG A 872 5.38 26.54 -12.42
N TYR A 873 6.35 27.29 -12.94
CA TYR A 873 6.84 28.51 -12.28
C TYR A 873 5.93 29.70 -12.59
N ALA A 874 5.73 30.56 -11.59
CA ALA A 874 5.09 31.86 -11.79
C ALA A 874 5.98 32.75 -12.68
N SER A 875 5.36 33.57 -13.54
CA SER A 875 6.10 34.60 -14.27
C SER A 875 6.65 35.65 -13.30
N ALA A 876 7.95 35.94 -13.35
CA ALA A 876 8.58 36.95 -12.50
C ALA A 876 8.03 38.37 -12.74
N VAL A 877 7.61 38.67 -13.98
CA VAL A 877 6.97 39.95 -14.33
C VAL A 877 5.62 40.12 -13.62
N ARG A 878 5.00 39.01 -13.21
CA ARG A 878 3.73 38.96 -12.48
C ARG A 878 3.91 38.38 -11.07
N THR A 879 5.12 38.44 -10.50
CA THR A 879 5.38 38.02 -9.13
C THR A 879 5.73 39.23 -8.29
N VAL A 880 5.24 39.30 -7.06
CA VAL A 880 5.65 40.30 -6.08
C VAL A 880 6.36 39.62 -4.92
N ILE A 881 7.20 40.39 -4.23
CA ILE A 881 7.92 39.90 -3.05
C ILE A 881 7.40 40.66 -1.82
N ILE A 882 7.07 39.94 -0.76
CA ILE A 882 6.63 40.48 0.54
C ILE A 882 7.46 39.85 1.68
N PRO A 883 7.45 40.44 2.89
CA PRO A 883 8.04 39.82 4.05
C PRO A 883 7.49 38.41 4.31
N LEU A 884 8.36 37.51 4.81
CA LEU A 884 8.01 36.12 5.10
C LEU A 884 6.80 36.01 6.03
N GLU A 885 6.79 36.77 7.12
CA GLU A 885 5.75 36.68 8.15
C GLU A 885 4.38 37.06 7.57
N THR A 886 4.34 38.13 6.78
CA THR A 886 3.14 38.52 6.03
C THR A 886 2.73 37.44 5.05
N CYS A 887 3.64 36.83 4.28
CA CYS A 887 3.30 35.72 3.39
C CYS A 887 2.65 34.55 4.13
N LEU A 888 3.21 34.13 5.27
CA LEU A 888 2.67 33.05 6.09
C LEU A 888 1.29 33.39 6.67
N GLN A 889 1.08 34.63 7.13
CA GLN A 889 -0.22 35.11 7.61
C GLN A 889 -1.32 35.06 6.55
N TYR A 890 -0.95 35.28 5.28
CA TYR A 890 -1.87 35.19 4.13
C TYR A 890 -2.04 33.76 3.58
N GLY A 891 -1.61 32.75 4.34
CA GLY A 891 -1.75 31.34 3.97
C GLY A 891 -0.61 30.78 3.13
N GLY A 892 0.52 31.50 3.07
CA GLY A 892 1.75 31.02 2.45
C GLY A 892 2.29 29.79 3.17
N THR A 893 2.90 28.89 2.41
CA THR A 893 3.57 27.70 2.94
C THR A 893 5.08 27.86 2.83
N LEU A 894 5.82 27.44 3.86
CA LEU A 894 7.29 27.45 3.86
C LEU A 894 7.81 26.42 2.85
N ARG A 895 8.82 26.78 2.04
CA ARG A 895 9.27 25.94 0.92
C ARG A 895 10.75 25.64 0.95
N THR A 896 11.56 26.65 1.25
CA THR A 896 13.01 26.50 1.31
C THR A 896 13.59 27.33 2.44
N ILE A 897 14.72 26.89 2.97
CA ILE A 897 15.50 27.60 3.99
C ILE A 897 16.94 27.67 3.50
N SER A 898 17.47 28.87 3.34
CA SER A 898 18.89 29.09 3.08
C SER A 898 19.60 29.46 4.38
N ILE A 899 20.74 28.83 4.65
CA ILE A 899 21.60 29.08 5.81
C ILE A 899 22.90 29.67 5.28
N LEU A 900 23.27 30.86 5.74
CA LEU A 900 24.49 31.57 5.38
C LEU A 900 25.44 31.61 6.59
N PRO A 901 26.25 30.56 6.78
CA PRO A 901 27.17 30.48 7.92
C PRO A 901 28.37 31.40 7.72
N HIS A 902 28.92 31.91 8.83
CA HIS A 902 30.23 32.58 8.83
C HIS A 902 31.39 31.58 8.77
N SER A 903 31.13 30.29 9.04
CA SER A 903 32.07 29.17 8.94
C SER A 903 31.88 28.38 7.63
N LYS A 904 32.68 27.34 7.40
CA LYS A 904 32.66 26.54 6.16
C LYS A 904 31.33 25.80 5.96
N PRO A 905 30.57 26.07 4.88
CA PRO A 905 29.28 25.44 4.61
C PRO A 905 29.33 23.91 4.48
N ILE A 906 30.37 23.32 3.90
CA ILE A 906 30.49 21.87 3.70
C ILE A 906 30.56 21.11 5.03
N GLU A 907 31.26 21.65 6.03
CA GLU A 907 31.38 21.00 7.35
C GLU A 907 30.03 20.95 8.07
N ILE A 908 29.29 22.06 8.04
CA ILE A 908 27.93 22.13 8.59
C ILE A 908 26.98 21.20 7.81
N ALA A 909 27.11 21.14 6.49
CA ALA A 909 26.28 20.26 5.68
C ALA A 909 26.57 18.77 5.92
N ASP A 910 27.83 18.39 6.17
CA ASP A 910 28.19 17.02 6.57
C ASP A 910 27.60 16.68 7.95
N GLU A 911 27.63 17.63 8.91
CA GLU A 911 26.97 17.46 10.21
C GLU A 911 25.45 17.29 10.07
N LEU A 912 24.78 18.19 9.34
CA LEU A 912 23.33 18.14 9.12
C LEU A 912 22.93 16.86 8.38
N SER A 913 23.62 16.49 7.31
CA SER A 913 23.29 15.29 6.53
C SER A 913 23.52 13.96 7.27
N SER A 914 24.19 13.98 8.42
CA SER A 914 24.34 12.79 9.27
C SER A 914 23.02 12.36 9.93
N TRP A 915 22.05 13.27 10.07
CA TRP A 915 20.79 13.01 10.77
C TRP A 915 19.55 13.59 10.07
N LEU A 916 19.68 14.68 9.30
CA LEU A 916 18.60 15.33 8.58
C LEU A 916 18.33 14.60 7.25
N ALA A 917 17.06 14.28 6.96
CA ALA A 917 16.65 13.54 5.78
C ALA A 917 16.40 14.41 4.53
N PHE A 918 16.54 15.73 4.62
CA PHE A 918 16.39 16.62 3.47
C PHE A 918 17.63 16.65 2.57
N PRO A 919 17.47 16.77 1.24
CA PRO A 919 18.59 17.11 0.37
C PRO A 919 19.12 18.50 0.72
N LEU A 920 20.45 18.62 0.81
CA LEU A 920 21.16 19.85 1.06
C LEU A 920 21.95 20.23 -0.18
N PHE A 921 21.82 21.48 -0.63
CA PHE A 921 22.64 22.04 -1.68
C PHE A 921 23.61 23.04 -1.06
N VAL A 922 24.91 22.86 -1.30
CA VAL A 922 25.96 23.60 -0.58
C VAL A 922 26.79 24.38 -1.58
N GLY A 923 26.94 25.68 -1.35
CA GLY A 923 27.84 26.55 -2.10
C GLY A 923 29.14 26.74 -1.35
N GLU A 924 30.22 26.13 -1.82
CA GLU A 924 31.60 26.34 -1.34
C GLU A 924 32.56 25.93 -2.47
N ASP A 925 33.19 26.91 -3.14
CA ASP A 925 34.04 26.72 -4.32
C ASP A 925 33.40 25.83 -5.41
N GLY A 926 32.10 26.03 -5.62
CA GLY A 926 31.23 25.25 -6.49
C GLY A 926 29.95 24.83 -5.77
N THR A 927 29.00 24.29 -6.53
CA THR A 927 27.71 23.83 -5.99
C THR A 927 27.75 22.33 -5.78
N TRP A 928 27.49 21.89 -4.55
CA TRP A 928 27.52 20.49 -4.14
C TRP A 928 26.14 20.00 -3.72
N PHE A 929 25.74 18.84 -4.20
CA PHE A 929 24.61 18.08 -3.69
C PHE A 929 25.06 17.17 -2.56
N HIS A 930 24.52 17.41 -1.37
CA HIS A 930 24.69 16.56 -0.20
C HIS A 930 23.39 15.82 0.07
N SER A 931 23.45 14.49 0.02
CA SER A 931 22.33 13.64 0.44
C SER A 931 22.84 12.45 1.24
N ALA A 932 22.02 12.01 2.19
CA ALA A 932 22.22 10.76 2.91
C ALA A 932 21.91 9.56 1.99
N SER A 933 22.79 9.31 1.02
CA SER A 933 22.59 8.21 0.07
C SER A 933 23.12 6.88 0.63
N THR A 934 22.34 5.82 0.49
CA THR A 934 22.80 4.47 0.78
C THR A 934 23.49 3.93 -0.46
N THR A 935 24.77 4.24 -0.65
CA THR A 935 25.52 3.67 -1.78
C THR A 935 25.77 2.18 -1.52
N LEU A 936 25.07 1.32 -2.23
CA LEU A 936 25.37 -0.11 -2.31
C LEU A 936 26.68 -0.29 -3.09
N ARG A 937 27.81 -0.26 -2.39
CA ARG A 937 29.11 -0.52 -3.03
C ARG A 937 29.31 -2.02 -3.14
N TYR A 938 28.92 -2.61 -4.28
CA TYR A 938 29.22 -3.99 -4.64
C TYR A 938 30.72 -4.15 -4.91
N GLN A 939 31.53 -4.28 -3.87
CA GLN A 939 32.93 -4.70 -4.04
C GLN A 939 32.97 -6.20 -4.35
N GLY A 940 33.68 -6.58 -5.41
CA GLY A 940 34.00 -7.97 -5.70
C GLY A 940 33.18 -8.64 -6.82
N VAL A 941 32.07 -8.07 -7.30
CA VAL A 941 31.26 -8.70 -8.38
C VAL A 941 32.07 -8.91 -9.66
N ALA A 942 32.89 -7.93 -10.05
CA ALA A 942 33.78 -8.05 -11.20
C ALA A 942 34.79 -9.21 -11.04
N ASN A 943 35.26 -9.47 -9.80
CA ASN A 943 36.19 -10.55 -9.50
C ASN A 943 35.52 -11.93 -9.48
N LEU A 944 34.19 -12.01 -9.48
CA LEU A 944 33.44 -13.27 -9.47
C LEU A 944 33.13 -13.81 -10.87
N ILE A 945 33.17 -12.95 -11.89
CA ILE A 945 32.85 -13.34 -13.27
C ILE A 945 33.74 -14.50 -13.73
N VAL A 946 35.04 -14.40 -13.46
CA VAL A 946 36.02 -15.42 -13.88
C VAL A 946 35.78 -16.79 -13.18
N PRO A 947 35.70 -16.88 -11.82
CA PRO A 947 35.35 -18.13 -11.15
C PRO A 947 34.01 -18.73 -11.59
N ILE A 948 32.98 -17.91 -11.81
CA ILE A 948 31.67 -18.38 -12.27
C ILE A 948 31.78 -19.02 -13.65
N LEU A 949 32.47 -18.37 -14.60
CA LEU A 949 32.68 -18.92 -15.94
C LEU A 949 33.44 -20.25 -15.90
N ILE A 950 34.51 -20.34 -15.10
CA ILE A 950 35.29 -21.57 -14.92
C ILE A 950 34.38 -22.72 -14.46
N VAL A 951 33.48 -22.46 -13.53
CA VAL A 951 32.54 -23.47 -13.03
C VAL A 951 31.53 -23.87 -14.08
N ILE A 952 30.94 -22.91 -14.81
CA ILE A 952 29.99 -23.22 -15.89
C ILE A 952 30.67 -24.18 -16.85
N PHE A 953 31.92 -23.93 -17.23
CA PHE A 953 32.66 -24.84 -18.11
C PHE A 953 33.00 -26.18 -17.47
N ILE A 954 33.44 -26.23 -16.21
CA ILE A 954 33.74 -27.49 -15.50
C ILE A 954 32.48 -28.34 -15.33
N THR A 955 31.38 -27.74 -14.89
CA THR A 955 30.09 -28.42 -14.67
C THR A 955 29.49 -28.90 -15.98
N LEU A 956 29.47 -28.06 -17.01
CA LEU A 956 29.05 -28.42 -18.36
C LEU A 956 29.86 -29.61 -18.90
N ASN A 957 31.19 -29.51 -18.87
CA ASN A 957 32.07 -30.57 -19.35
C ASN A 957 31.84 -31.89 -18.61
N THR A 958 31.70 -31.82 -17.27
CA THR A 958 31.50 -33.02 -16.46
C THR A 958 30.13 -33.66 -16.68
N MET A 959 29.08 -32.85 -16.84
CA MET A 959 27.72 -33.33 -17.12
C MET A 959 27.59 -33.90 -18.54
N ILE A 960 28.23 -33.29 -19.55
CA ILE A 960 28.29 -33.85 -20.91
C ILE A 960 28.98 -35.22 -20.92
N GLY A 961 30.16 -35.31 -20.28
CA GLY A 961 30.89 -36.57 -20.19
C GLY A 961 30.08 -37.67 -19.48
N HIS A 962 29.23 -37.27 -18.54
CA HIS A 962 28.36 -38.17 -17.81
C HIS A 962 27.15 -38.65 -18.62
N VAL A 963 26.53 -37.79 -19.45
CA VAL A 963 25.51 -38.21 -20.43
C VAL A 963 26.09 -39.21 -21.43
N HIS A 964 27.29 -38.95 -21.95
CA HIS A 964 27.93 -39.80 -22.96
C HIS A 964 28.28 -41.19 -22.41
N GLU A 965 28.82 -41.27 -21.19
CA GLU A 965 29.09 -42.56 -20.53
C GLU A 965 27.81 -43.34 -20.20
N ARG A 966 26.66 -42.66 -20.10
CA ARG A 966 25.34 -43.26 -19.79
C ARG A 966 24.49 -43.55 -21.02
N GLN A 967 25.03 -43.48 -22.23
CA GLN A 967 24.26 -43.72 -23.45
C GLN A 967 23.58 -45.11 -23.47
N ARG A 968 24.26 -46.16 -23.00
CA ARG A 968 23.67 -47.51 -22.88
C ARG A 968 22.54 -47.58 -21.84
N GLU A 969 22.66 -46.84 -20.74
CA GLU A 969 21.62 -46.77 -19.71
C GLU A 969 20.40 -45.96 -20.21
N ILE A 970 20.63 -44.85 -20.91
CA ILE A 970 19.59 -44.05 -21.57
C ILE A 970 18.80 -44.89 -22.59
N SER A 971 19.50 -45.70 -23.38
CA SER A 971 18.87 -46.65 -24.31
C SER A 971 18.04 -47.71 -23.57
N THR A 972 18.49 -48.17 -22.41
CA THR A 972 17.74 -49.12 -21.56
C THR A 972 16.48 -48.47 -20.99
N TYR A 973 16.57 -47.25 -20.44
CA TYR A 973 15.42 -46.49 -19.93
C TYR A 973 14.37 -46.22 -21.00
N THR A 974 14.82 -45.89 -22.21
CA THR A 974 13.96 -45.70 -23.38
C THR A 974 13.25 -47.01 -23.77
N SER A 975 13.96 -48.14 -23.72
CA SER A 975 13.42 -49.48 -24.00
C SER A 975 12.39 -49.95 -22.96
N VAL A 976 12.50 -49.47 -21.71
CA VAL A 976 11.54 -49.72 -20.62
C VAL A 976 10.33 -48.76 -20.69
N GLY A 977 10.35 -47.78 -21.60
CA GLY A 977 9.21 -46.91 -21.88
C GLY A 977 9.27 -45.52 -21.24
N LEU A 978 10.43 -45.07 -20.74
CA LEU A 978 10.60 -43.68 -20.29
C LEU A 978 10.58 -42.72 -21.48
N ALA A 979 9.75 -41.67 -21.40
CA ALA A 979 9.70 -40.64 -22.41
C ALA A 979 11.02 -39.83 -22.47
N PRO A 980 11.43 -39.32 -23.64
CA PRO A 980 12.63 -38.50 -23.80
C PRO A 980 12.74 -37.32 -22.81
N THR A 981 11.61 -36.67 -22.53
CA THR A 981 11.52 -35.57 -21.55
C THR A 981 11.79 -36.05 -20.12
N HIS A 982 11.36 -37.27 -19.76
CA HIS A 982 11.62 -37.86 -18.45
C HIS A 982 13.11 -38.21 -18.29
N VAL A 983 13.77 -38.69 -19.36
CA VAL A 983 15.21 -38.97 -19.35
C VAL A 983 16.02 -37.68 -19.16
N GLY A 984 15.70 -36.60 -19.88
CA GLY A 984 16.34 -35.30 -19.67
C GLY A 984 16.14 -34.76 -18.25
N PHE A 985 14.95 -34.95 -17.69
CA PHE A 985 14.64 -34.54 -16.31
C PHE A 985 15.50 -35.25 -15.25
N LEU A 986 15.87 -36.52 -15.45
CA LEU A 986 16.76 -37.25 -14.53
C LEU A 986 18.10 -36.52 -14.32
N PHE A 987 18.69 -35.98 -15.39
CA PHE A 987 19.97 -35.26 -15.32
C PHE A 987 19.83 -33.88 -14.68
N ILE A 988 18.69 -33.20 -14.86
CA ILE A 988 18.38 -31.94 -14.16
C ILE A 988 18.26 -32.19 -12.65
N VAL A 989 17.58 -33.26 -12.24
CA VAL A 989 17.46 -33.66 -10.83
C VAL A 989 18.82 -34.01 -10.23
N GLU A 990 19.68 -34.72 -10.96
CA GLU A 990 21.03 -35.06 -10.52
C GLU A 990 21.89 -33.79 -10.30
N ALA A 991 21.83 -32.82 -11.23
CA ALA A 991 22.53 -31.55 -11.10
C ALA A 991 21.98 -30.68 -9.96
N LEU A 992 20.66 -30.60 -9.80
CA LEU A 992 20.03 -29.84 -8.73
C LEU A 992 20.39 -30.44 -7.36
N SER A 993 20.45 -31.76 -7.26
CA SER A 993 20.85 -32.46 -6.03
C SER A 993 22.31 -32.16 -5.68
N LEU A 994 23.21 -32.13 -6.68
CA LEU A 994 24.59 -31.68 -6.50
C LEU A 994 24.68 -30.21 -6.09
N ALA A 995 23.83 -29.34 -6.62
CA ALA A 995 23.75 -27.93 -6.22
C ALA A 995 23.34 -27.79 -4.75
N VAL A 996 22.32 -28.52 -4.29
CA VAL A 996 21.90 -28.54 -2.88
C VAL A 996 23.02 -29.02 -1.96
N LEU A 997 23.65 -30.15 -2.28
CA LEU A 997 24.73 -30.73 -1.49
C LEU A 997 25.92 -29.77 -1.36
N SER A 998 26.38 -29.26 -2.50
CA SER A 998 27.56 -28.38 -2.53
C SER A 998 27.33 -27.03 -1.86
N THR A 999 26.15 -26.44 -2.02
CA THR A 999 25.82 -25.13 -1.46
C THR A 999 25.76 -25.17 0.07
N VAL A 1000 25.14 -26.19 0.66
CA VAL A 1000 25.07 -26.32 2.13
C VAL A 1000 26.44 -26.67 2.72
N ILE A 1001 27.18 -27.61 2.12
CA ILE A 1001 28.52 -28.00 2.61
C ILE A 1001 29.51 -26.84 2.46
N GLY A 1002 29.52 -26.15 1.32
CA GLY A 1002 30.40 -25.01 1.10
C GLY A 1002 30.07 -23.81 1.98
N TYR A 1003 28.79 -23.60 2.31
CA TYR A 1003 28.41 -22.64 3.32
C TYR A 1003 28.90 -23.01 4.72
N ILE A 1004 28.73 -24.27 5.15
CA ILE A 1004 29.27 -24.75 6.43
C ILE A 1004 30.78 -24.55 6.48
N LEU A 1005 31.50 -24.86 5.39
CA LEU A 1005 32.94 -24.67 5.27
C LEU A 1005 33.36 -23.19 5.33
N ALA A 1006 32.58 -22.30 4.69
CA ALA A 1006 32.80 -20.86 4.74
C ALA A 1006 32.63 -20.32 6.17
N GLN A 1007 31.58 -20.73 6.87
CA GLN A 1007 31.32 -20.30 8.24
C GLN A 1007 32.30 -20.89 9.26
N LEU A 1008 32.72 -22.14 9.08
CA LEU A 1008 33.80 -22.74 9.87
C LEU A 1008 35.10 -21.94 9.72
N SER A 1009 35.46 -21.61 8.48
CA SER A 1009 36.63 -20.78 8.20
C SER A 1009 36.49 -19.39 8.84
N ALA A 1010 35.32 -18.75 8.74
CA ALA A 1010 35.06 -17.45 9.36
C ALA A 1010 35.25 -17.48 10.88
N LYS A 1011 34.68 -18.48 11.55
CA LYS A 1011 34.70 -18.61 13.02
C LYS A 1011 36.09 -18.93 13.58
N PHE A 1012 36.84 -19.82 12.93
CA PHE A 1012 38.14 -20.28 13.45
C PHE A 1012 39.34 -19.50 12.90
N LEU A 1013 39.30 -19.10 11.62
CA LEU A 1013 40.42 -18.43 10.96
C LEU A 1013 40.25 -16.91 10.89
N GLY A 1014 39.03 -16.37 11.03
CA GLY A 1014 38.74 -14.94 10.85
C GLY A 1014 39.53 -13.98 11.77
N ASN A 1015 39.93 -14.43 12.97
CA ASN A 1015 40.72 -13.63 13.90
C ASN A 1015 42.24 -13.72 13.67
N THR A 1016 42.69 -14.50 12.68
CA THR A 1016 44.12 -14.62 12.35
C THR A 1016 44.54 -13.49 11.40
N PRO A 1017 45.77 -12.95 11.55
CA PRO A 1017 46.24 -11.84 10.71
C PRO A 1017 46.25 -12.19 9.21
N LEU A 1018 46.46 -13.47 8.85
CA LEU A 1018 46.45 -13.97 7.46
C LEU A 1018 45.08 -13.88 6.79
N PHE A 1019 43.99 -13.93 7.58
CA PHE A 1019 42.61 -13.90 7.10
C PHE A 1019 41.85 -12.63 7.53
N SER A 1020 42.51 -11.69 8.21
CA SER A 1020 41.92 -10.44 8.73
C SER A 1020 41.35 -9.51 7.64
N GLN A 1021 41.80 -9.66 6.38
CA GLN A 1021 41.28 -8.92 5.23
C GLN A 1021 40.07 -9.61 4.56
N LEU A 1022 39.83 -10.90 4.86
CA LEU A 1022 38.66 -11.61 4.39
C LEU A 1022 37.48 -11.24 5.30
N THR A 1023 36.59 -10.44 4.73
CA THR A 1023 35.39 -9.98 5.41
C THR A 1023 34.29 -10.99 5.16
N PHE A 1024 34.19 -11.99 6.04
CA PHE A 1024 33.14 -13.00 5.95
C PHE A 1024 31.78 -12.36 6.16
N ASN A 1025 30.89 -12.57 5.20
CA ASN A 1025 29.58 -11.95 5.21
C ASN A 1025 28.64 -12.71 6.16
N TYR A 1026 28.31 -12.10 7.31
CA TYR A 1026 27.27 -12.60 8.21
C TYR A 1026 25.87 -12.10 7.82
N SER A 1027 25.75 -11.17 6.84
CA SER A 1027 24.45 -10.77 6.30
C SER A 1027 23.81 -11.95 5.59
N SER A 1028 22.59 -12.25 6.01
CA SER A 1028 21.95 -13.50 5.64
C SER A 1028 21.32 -13.41 4.25
N MET A 1029 20.76 -12.26 3.81
CA MET A 1029 20.22 -12.12 2.45
C MET A 1029 21.30 -12.09 1.36
N ALA A 1030 22.45 -11.48 1.63
CA ALA A 1030 23.57 -11.52 0.70
C ALA A 1030 24.06 -12.97 0.53
N SER A 1031 24.17 -13.71 1.63
CA SER A 1031 24.48 -15.15 1.61
C SER A 1031 23.44 -15.95 0.81
N VAL A 1032 22.14 -15.69 1.01
CA VAL A 1032 21.04 -16.32 0.25
C VAL A 1032 21.14 -16.00 -1.24
N ALA A 1033 21.42 -14.74 -1.61
CA ALA A 1033 21.60 -14.33 -3.00
C ALA A 1033 22.79 -15.05 -3.65
N CYS A 1034 23.89 -15.22 -2.93
CA CYS A 1034 25.05 -15.98 -3.40
C CYS A 1034 24.73 -17.46 -3.60
N MET A 1035 23.97 -18.07 -2.69
CA MET A 1035 23.49 -19.45 -2.85
C MET A 1035 22.58 -19.58 -4.07
N PHE A 1036 21.62 -18.68 -4.22
CA PHE A 1036 20.71 -18.66 -5.37
C PHE A 1036 21.48 -18.49 -6.69
N LEU A 1037 22.51 -17.65 -6.70
CA LEU A 1037 23.42 -17.49 -7.84
C LEU A 1037 24.12 -18.80 -8.17
N VAL A 1038 24.70 -19.51 -7.18
CA VAL A 1038 25.32 -20.82 -7.41
C VAL A 1038 24.31 -21.82 -7.96
N PHE A 1039 23.12 -21.90 -7.35
CA PHE A 1039 22.04 -22.76 -7.82
C PHE A 1039 21.68 -22.49 -9.28
N SER A 1040 21.54 -21.20 -9.63
CA SER A 1040 21.23 -20.76 -11.00
C SER A 1040 22.33 -21.16 -11.97
N VAL A 1041 23.59 -20.99 -11.58
CA VAL A 1041 24.76 -21.38 -12.38
C VAL A 1041 24.79 -22.88 -12.66
N VAL A 1042 24.59 -23.71 -11.62
CA VAL A 1042 24.57 -25.18 -11.78
C VAL A 1042 23.38 -25.62 -12.62
N PHE A 1043 22.21 -25.02 -12.40
CA PHE A 1043 21.00 -25.31 -13.19
C PHE A 1043 21.19 -24.97 -14.67
N LEU A 1044 21.69 -23.78 -14.98
CA LEU A 1044 21.96 -23.35 -16.36
C LEU A 1044 22.98 -24.26 -17.06
N ALA A 1045 24.04 -24.66 -16.35
CA ALA A 1045 25.04 -25.59 -16.89
C ALA A 1045 24.49 -27.00 -17.15
N ALA A 1046 23.42 -27.41 -16.45
CA ALA A 1046 22.78 -28.71 -16.61
C ALA A 1046 21.74 -28.77 -17.74
N LEU A 1047 21.22 -27.63 -18.20
CA LEU A 1047 20.18 -27.58 -19.25
C LEU A 1047 20.65 -28.18 -20.58
N TYR A 1048 21.86 -27.84 -21.04
CA TYR A 1048 22.39 -28.36 -22.30
C TYR A 1048 22.63 -29.88 -22.26
N PRO A 1049 23.34 -30.45 -21.27
CA PRO A 1049 23.49 -31.90 -21.13
C PRO A 1049 22.15 -32.63 -21.02
N ALA A 1050 21.19 -32.08 -20.28
CA ALA A 1050 19.85 -32.67 -20.14
C ALA A 1050 19.11 -32.74 -21.48
N ARG A 1051 19.22 -31.70 -22.31
CA ARG A 1051 18.67 -31.69 -23.67
C ARG A 1051 19.33 -32.75 -24.54
N VAL A 1052 20.66 -32.84 -24.51
CA VAL A 1052 21.42 -33.86 -25.26
C VAL A 1052 21.00 -35.29 -24.84
N ALA A 1053 20.80 -35.53 -23.54
CA ALA A 1053 20.33 -36.81 -23.03
C ALA A 1053 18.90 -37.15 -23.49
N ALA A 1054 18.00 -36.17 -23.53
CA ALA A 1054 16.64 -36.33 -24.03
C ALA A 1054 16.63 -36.64 -25.53
N GLU A 1055 17.45 -35.94 -26.33
CA GLU A 1055 17.56 -36.17 -27.77
C GLU A 1055 18.15 -37.57 -28.08
N MET A 1056 19.12 -38.05 -27.28
CA MET A 1056 19.64 -39.43 -27.39
C MET A 1056 18.63 -40.53 -27.03
N ALA A 1057 17.56 -40.19 -26.29
CA ALA A 1057 16.51 -41.12 -25.87
C ALA A 1057 15.34 -41.21 -26.86
N MET A 1058 15.41 -40.53 -28.01
CA MET A 1058 14.31 -40.53 -28.98
C MET A 1058 14.45 -41.74 -29.94
N PRO A 1059 13.55 -42.75 -29.89
CA PRO A 1059 13.55 -43.80 -30.89
C PRO A 1059 13.19 -43.20 -32.25
N ASP A 1060 13.83 -43.72 -33.30
CA ASP A 1060 13.83 -43.20 -34.67
C ASP A 1060 12.40 -43.09 -35.26
N VAL A 1061 11.76 -41.93 -35.07
CA VAL A 1061 10.42 -41.60 -35.59
C VAL A 1061 10.53 -40.39 -36.52
N ASN A 1062 11.38 -40.49 -37.54
CA ASN A 1062 11.39 -39.57 -38.69
C ASN A 1062 10.96 -40.24 -40.01
N ARG A 1063 10.09 -41.25 -39.95
CA ARG A 1063 9.12 -41.52 -41.03
C ARG A 1063 7.71 -41.15 -40.55
N SER A 1064 7.46 -39.85 -40.47
CA SER A 1064 6.12 -39.31 -40.23
C SER A 1064 5.22 -39.71 -41.42
N TRP A 1065 4.35 -40.68 -41.19
CA TRP A 1065 3.25 -41.00 -42.10
C TRP A 1065 2.44 -39.71 -42.38
N THR A 1066 2.23 -39.40 -43.66
CA THR A 1066 1.44 -38.25 -44.12
C THR A 1066 0.08 -38.72 -44.64
N LEU A 1067 -0.99 -37.98 -44.29
CA LEU A 1067 -2.32 -38.24 -44.81
C LEU A 1067 -2.34 -37.92 -46.32
N PRO A 1068 -2.79 -38.82 -47.20
CA PRO A 1068 -2.91 -38.55 -48.63
C PRO A 1068 -3.96 -37.46 -48.92
N ASP A 1069 -3.78 -36.74 -50.03
CA ASP A 1069 -4.69 -35.66 -50.41
C ASP A 1069 -6.09 -36.19 -50.78
N PRO A 1070 -7.20 -35.58 -50.29
CA PRO A 1070 -8.55 -36.04 -50.58
C PRO A 1070 -8.95 -35.83 -52.04
N VAL A 1071 -9.54 -36.85 -52.65
CA VAL A 1071 -10.20 -36.76 -53.96
C VAL A 1071 -11.64 -36.32 -53.71
N LYS A 1072 -11.97 -35.07 -54.06
CA LYS A 1072 -13.22 -34.38 -53.67
C LYS A 1072 -13.36 -34.31 -52.14
N ASP A 1073 -14.31 -35.06 -51.57
CA ASP A 1073 -14.63 -35.13 -50.15
C ASP A 1073 -14.35 -36.51 -49.53
N THR A 1074 -13.61 -37.38 -50.23
CA THR A 1074 -13.22 -38.70 -49.73
C THR A 1074 -11.70 -38.87 -49.70
N VAL A 1075 -11.18 -39.37 -48.57
CA VAL A 1075 -9.78 -39.84 -48.45
C VAL A 1075 -9.79 -41.36 -48.50
N TYR A 1076 -9.03 -41.92 -49.44
CA TYR A 1076 -8.74 -43.35 -49.51
C TYR A 1076 -7.31 -43.58 -49.02
N MET A 1077 -7.12 -44.57 -48.15
CA MET A 1077 -5.79 -44.99 -47.73
C MET A 1077 -5.76 -46.45 -47.30
N ASN A 1078 -4.69 -47.16 -47.62
CA ASN A 1078 -4.42 -48.47 -47.03
C ASN A 1078 -3.60 -48.27 -45.76
N LEU A 1079 -4.01 -48.91 -44.66
CA LEU A 1079 -3.21 -48.95 -43.45
C LEU A 1079 -2.06 -49.95 -43.66
N PRO A 1080 -0.82 -49.65 -43.22
CA PRO A 1080 0.32 -50.55 -43.36
C PRO A 1080 0.24 -51.68 -42.33
N PHE A 1081 -0.80 -52.51 -42.45
CA PHE A 1081 -1.15 -53.58 -41.53
C PHE A 1081 -1.61 -54.79 -42.36
N LEU A 1082 -0.77 -55.81 -42.42
CA LEU A 1082 -1.00 -57.04 -43.16
C LEU A 1082 -1.61 -58.11 -42.25
N LEU A 1083 -2.64 -58.79 -42.75
CA LEU A 1083 -3.44 -59.78 -42.05
C LEU A 1083 -3.46 -61.10 -42.82
N LYS A 1084 -3.59 -62.23 -42.13
CA LYS A 1084 -3.92 -63.50 -42.80
C LYS A 1084 -5.43 -63.60 -43.00
N GLY A 1085 -5.87 -64.33 -44.02
CA GLY A 1085 -7.31 -64.51 -44.30
C GLY A 1085 -8.11 -65.08 -43.12
N GLU A 1086 -7.48 -65.91 -42.29
CA GLU A 1086 -8.10 -66.48 -41.07
C GLU A 1086 -8.37 -65.44 -39.96
N GLU A 1087 -7.67 -64.30 -39.97
CA GLU A 1087 -7.78 -63.26 -38.94
C GLU A 1087 -8.83 -62.18 -39.29
N GLU A 1088 -9.39 -62.22 -40.51
CA GLU A 1088 -10.29 -61.19 -41.04
C GLU A 1088 -11.51 -60.96 -40.14
N THR A 1089 -12.23 -62.03 -39.79
CA THR A 1089 -13.44 -61.95 -38.95
C THR A 1089 -13.11 -61.46 -37.53
N GLY A 1090 -11.98 -61.90 -36.97
CA GLY A 1090 -11.56 -61.55 -35.61
C GLY A 1090 -11.22 -60.06 -35.48
N ILE A 1091 -10.41 -59.52 -36.40
CA ILE A 1091 -10.04 -58.09 -36.34
C ILE A 1091 -11.24 -57.18 -36.64
N MET A 1092 -12.12 -57.57 -37.56
CA MET A 1092 -13.32 -56.78 -37.88
C MET A 1092 -14.30 -56.73 -36.70
N ASN A 1093 -14.47 -57.83 -35.97
CA ASN A 1093 -15.25 -57.85 -34.73
C ASN A 1093 -14.60 -57.04 -33.59
N PHE A 1094 -13.28 -57.10 -33.45
CA PHE A 1094 -12.54 -56.28 -32.48
C PHE A 1094 -12.70 -54.78 -32.75
N LEU A 1095 -12.59 -54.37 -34.03
CA LEU A 1095 -12.80 -52.98 -34.43
C LEU A 1095 -14.24 -52.54 -34.25
N ASN A 1096 -15.21 -53.41 -34.55
CA ASN A 1096 -16.63 -53.14 -34.29
C ASN A 1096 -16.90 -52.90 -32.79
N ALA A 1097 -16.32 -53.72 -31.90
CA ALA A 1097 -16.41 -53.53 -30.45
C ALA A 1097 -15.78 -52.19 -30.02
N PHE A 1098 -14.60 -51.86 -30.56
CA PHE A 1098 -13.94 -50.58 -30.31
C PHE A 1098 -14.81 -49.37 -30.71
N TYR A 1099 -15.45 -49.40 -31.88
CA TYR A 1099 -16.33 -48.32 -32.33
C TYR A 1099 -17.65 -48.27 -31.55
N LYS A 1100 -18.25 -49.42 -31.19
CA LYS A 1100 -19.45 -49.47 -30.34
C LYS A 1100 -19.19 -48.88 -28.95
N ALA A 1101 -18.02 -49.11 -28.36
CA ALA A 1101 -17.64 -48.51 -27.08
C ALA A 1101 -17.59 -46.97 -27.11
N HIS A 1102 -17.54 -46.36 -28.31
CA HIS A 1102 -17.52 -44.90 -28.50
C HIS A 1102 -18.88 -44.34 -28.98
N GLN A 1103 -19.97 -45.12 -28.93
CA GLN A 1103 -21.32 -44.66 -29.31
C GLN A 1103 -21.98 -43.76 -28.26
N ASP A 1104 -21.72 -43.98 -26.95
CA ASP A 1104 -22.40 -43.27 -25.84
C ASP A 1104 -21.49 -42.36 -24.98
N VAL A 1105 -20.23 -42.14 -25.38
CA VAL A 1105 -19.24 -41.40 -24.58
C VAL A 1105 -18.89 -40.06 -25.24
N ALA A 1106 -19.39 -38.95 -24.70
CA ALA A 1106 -19.17 -37.59 -25.22
C ALA A 1106 -17.77 -36.99 -24.91
N HIS A 1107 -16.81 -37.80 -24.45
CA HIS A 1107 -15.48 -37.34 -24.07
C HIS A 1107 -14.41 -38.25 -24.70
N GLY A 1108 -13.49 -37.68 -25.49
CA GLY A 1108 -12.49 -38.45 -26.22
C GLY A 1108 -12.06 -37.81 -27.53
N ALA A 1109 -11.32 -38.56 -28.36
CA ALA A 1109 -10.82 -38.07 -29.65
C ALA A 1109 -11.88 -38.05 -30.77
N PHE A 1110 -12.93 -38.88 -30.64
CA PHE A 1110 -14.05 -38.97 -31.59
C PHE A 1110 -15.28 -39.62 -30.92
N ILE A 1111 -16.46 -39.42 -31.49
CA ILE A 1111 -17.74 -40.05 -31.10
C ILE A 1111 -18.28 -40.81 -32.32
N VAL A 1112 -18.90 -41.97 -32.08
CA VAL A 1112 -19.41 -42.83 -33.14
C VAL A 1112 -20.94 -42.79 -33.17
N ASP A 1113 -21.52 -42.74 -34.37
CA ASP A 1113 -22.94 -42.68 -34.63
C ASP A 1113 -23.29 -43.73 -35.69
N GLU A 1114 -24.08 -44.73 -35.28
CA GLU A 1114 -24.46 -45.92 -36.07
C GLU A 1114 -23.27 -46.76 -36.60
N THR A 1115 -23.23 -48.05 -36.25
CA THR A 1115 -22.18 -48.96 -36.71
C THR A 1115 -22.82 -50.21 -37.30
N TYR A 1116 -22.54 -50.47 -38.58
CA TYR A 1116 -23.05 -51.63 -39.31
C TYR A 1116 -21.88 -52.43 -39.86
N MET A 1117 -21.94 -53.74 -39.69
CA MET A 1117 -21.04 -54.69 -40.35
C MET A 1117 -21.87 -55.43 -41.39
N ASP A 1118 -21.44 -55.38 -42.64
CA ASP A 1118 -22.16 -55.96 -43.77
C ASP A 1118 -21.20 -56.80 -44.62
N ALA A 1119 -21.73 -57.78 -45.34
CA ALA A 1119 -20.98 -58.56 -46.31
C ALA A 1119 -21.29 -57.99 -47.70
N ASP A 1120 -20.29 -57.37 -48.36
CA ASP A 1120 -20.54 -56.66 -49.62
C ASP A 1120 -20.78 -57.70 -50.75
N GLU A 1121 -22.02 -57.83 -51.25
CA GLU A 1121 -22.31 -58.66 -52.42
C GLU A 1121 -21.71 -58.02 -53.69
N PRO A 1122 -20.82 -58.72 -54.43
CA PRO A 1122 -20.19 -58.14 -55.60
C PRO A 1122 -21.24 -57.89 -56.71
N HIS A 1123 -21.21 -56.70 -57.32
CA HIS A 1123 -21.97 -56.45 -58.56
C HIS A 1123 -21.43 -57.35 -59.68
N VAL A 1124 -22.17 -58.42 -60.00
CA VAL A 1124 -21.83 -59.35 -61.09
C VAL A 1124 -22.06 -58.68 -62.44
N ARG A 1125 -21.00 -58.47 -63.23
CA ARG A 1125 -21.13 -58.35 -64.69
C ARG A 1125 -21.18 -59.77 -65.26
N PRO A 1126 -22.08 -60.11 -66.20
CA PRO A 1126 -22.17 -61.47 -66.74
C PRO A 1126 -20.86 -61.82 -67.47
N GLY A 1127 -20.07 -62.74 -66.91
CA GLY A 1127 -18.85 -63.27 -67.54
C GLY A 1127 -17.57 -63.34 -66.68
N GLN A 1128 -17.57 -63.00 -65.38
CA GLN A 1128 -16.39 -63.12 -64.49
C GLN A 1128 -16.66 -64.05 -63.30
N MET A 1129 -15.64 -64.80 -62.86
CA MET A 1129 -15.70 -65.65 -61.65
C MET A 1129 -16.01 -64.82 -60.39
N PRO A 1130 -16.72 -65.36 -59.39
CA PRO A 1130 -17.02 -64.65 -58.16
C PRO A 1130 -15.73 -64.31 -57.39
N MET A 1131 -15.52 -63.02 -57.09
CA MET A 1131 -14.50 -62.55 -56.14
C MET A 1131 -14.88 -62.95 -54.70
N PRO A 1132 -13.90 -63.18 -53.80
CA PRO A 1132 -14.20 -63.40 -52.38
C PRO A 1132 -14.88 -62.18 -51.76
N VAL A 1133 -15.91 -62.44 -50.94
CA VAL A 1133 -16.72 -61.42 -50.26
C VAL A 1133 -15.84 -60.66 -49.26
N CYS A 1134 -15.70 -59.35 -49.40
CA CYS A 1134 -14.95 -58.52 -48.45
C CYS A 1134 -15.88 -58.14 -47.28
N LEU A 1135 -15.45 -58.36 -46.04
CA LEU A 1135 -16.16 -57.83 -44.87
C LEU A 1135 -16.06 -56.30 -44.82
N LEU A 1136 -17.20 -55.63 -44.68
CA LEU A 1136 -17.31 -54.18 -44.71
C LEU A 1136 -17.86 -53.64 -43.39
N LEU A 1137 -17.10 -52.79 -42.71
CA LEU A 1137 -17.56 -52.07 -41.52
C LEU A 1137 -17.82 -50.60 -41.90
N ARG A 1138 -19.08 -50.15 -41.75
CA ARG A 1138 -19.50 -48.77 -42.00
C ARG A 1138 -19.93 -48.10 -40.71
N THR A 1139 -19.44 -46.88 -40.48
CA THR A 1139 -19.83 -46.09 -39.32
C THR A 1139 -19.74 -44.58 -39.55
N ASN A 1140 -20.60 -43.78 -38.92
CA ASN A 1140 -20.43 -42.32 -38.94
C ASN A 1140 -19.65 -41.89 -37.69
N VAL A 1141 -18.69 -40.99 -37.86
CA VAL A 1141 -17.76 -40.55 -36.81
C VAL A 1141 -17.75 -39.03 -36.73
N TRP A 1142 -17.96 -38.51 -35.52
CA TRP A 1142 -17.76 -37.10 -35.17
C TRP A 1142 -16.35 -36.92 -34.60
N LEU A 1143 -15.58 -35.98 -35.14
CA LEU A 1143 -14.18 -35.77 -34.75
C LEU A 1143 -14.01 -34.58 -33.79
N ALA A 1144 -13.16 -34.71 -32.78
CA ALA A 1144 -12.79 -33.61 -31.91
C ALA A 1144 -11.84 -32.61 -32.62
N PRO A 1145 -11.97 -31.28 -32.40
CA PRO A 1145 -12.89 -30.62 -31.46
C PRO A 1145 -14.33 -30.61 -31.97
N PHE A 1146 -15.28 -31.03 -31.12
CA PHE A 1146 -16.68 -31.22 -31.51
C PHE A 1146 -17.39 -29.92 -31.89
N ASP A 1147 -16.91 -28.76 -31.40
CA ASP A 1147 -17.44 -27.42 -31.72
C ASP A 1147 -17.39 -27.09 -33.22
N PHE A 1148 -16.47 -27.73 -33.98
CA PHE A 1148 -16.36 -27.55 -35.42
C PHE A 1148 -17.35 -28.41 -36.23
N GLY A 1149 -18.18 -29.22 -35.57
CA GLY A 1149 -19.25 -30.00 -36.20
C GLY A 1149 -18.76 -30.95 -37.30
N ILE A 1150 -17.54 -31.49 -37.16
CA ILE A 1150 -16.89 -32.32 -38.17
C ILE A 1150 -17.45 -33.75 -38.09
N LYS A 1151 -18.30 -34.12 -39.07
CA LYS A 1151 -18.85 -35.47 -39.21
C LYS A 1151 -18.30 -36.11 -40.47
N GLN A 1152 -17.87 -37.36 -40.38
CA GLN A 1152 -17.43 -38.16 -41.53
C GLN A 1152 -18.07 -39.55 -41.52
N ARG A 1153 -18.18 -40.16 -42.70
CA ARG A 1153 -18.52 -41.57 -42.87
C ARG A 1153 -17.25 -42.36 -43.09
N LEU A 1154 -17.04 -43.37 -42.26
CA LEU A 1154 -15.94 -44.31 -42.34
C LEU A 1154 -16.41 -45.61 -42.98
N GLN A 1155 -15.65 -46.10 -43.96
CA GLN A 1155 -15.81 -47.44 -44.52
C GLN A 1155 -14.46 -48.16 -44.43
N LEU A 1156 -14.45 -49.30 -43.75
CA LEU A 1156 -13.29 -50.16 -43.58
C LEU A 1156 -13.51 -51.42 -44.42
N HIS A 1157 -12.61 -51.66 -45.37
CA HIS A 1157 -12.60 -52.83 -46.24
C HIS A 1157 -11.38 -53.68 -45.91
N CYS A 1158 -11.57 -54.99 -45.77
CA CYS A 1158 -10.47 -55.94 -45.80
C CYS A 1158 -10.38 -56.53 -47.21
N CYS A 1159 -9.32 -56.24 -47.95
CA CYS A 1159 -9.15 -56.70 -49.33
C CYS A 1159 -7.78 -57.39 -49.50
N PRO A 1160 -7.63 -58.32 -50.45
CA PRO A 1160 -6.32 -58.89 -50.78
C PRO A 1160 -5.30 -57.80 -51.12
N SER A 1161 -4.10 -57.89 -50.53
CA SER A 1161 -2.98 -57.00 -50.84
C SER A 1161 -2.50 -57.27 -52.27
N GLU A 1162 -2.48 -56.23 -53.11
CA GLU A 1162 -1.89 -56.33 -54.47
C GLU A 1162 -0.37 -56.56 -54.40
N ASP A 1163 0.30 -55.98 -53.39
CA ASP A 1163 1.75 -56.03 -53.21
C ASP A 1163 2.25 -57.30 -52.52
N ASN A 1164 1.41 -57.96 -51.70
CA ASN A 1164 1.77 -59.14 -50.91
C ASN A 1164 0.76 -60.30 -51.10
N PRO A 1165 0.94 -61.15 -52.11
CA PRO A 1165 0.03 -62.26 -52.40
C PRO A 1165 -0.12 -63.21 -51.19
N GLY A 1166 -1.36 -63.45 -50.75
CA GLY A 1166 -1.69 -64.31 -49.61
C GLY A 1166 -1.98 -63.58 -48.29
N TYR A 1167 -1.84 -62.25 -48.26
CA TYR A 1167 -2.24 -61.40 -47.12
C TYR A 1167 -3.38 -60.45 -47.50
N LEU A 1168 -4.19 -60.07 -46.52
CA LEU A 1168 -5.20 -59.02 -46.61
C LEU A 1168 -4.65 -57.70 -46.06
N GLU A 1169 -5.05 -56.59 -46.67
CA GLU A 1169 -4.83 -55.23 -46.18
C GLU A 1169 -6.16 -54.58 -45.77
N ILE A 1170 -6.10 -53.71 -44.76
CA ILE A 1170 -7.23 -52.86 -44.39
C ILE A 1170 -7.18 -51.57 -45.19
N SER A 1171 -8.10 -51.42 -46.13
CA SER A 1171 -8.35 -50.18 -46.85
C SER A 1171 -9.41 -49.34 -46.14
N LEU A 1172 -9.14 -48.04 -46.02
CA LEU A 1172 -9.98 -47.06 -45.34
C LEU A 1172 -10.50 -46.04 -46.36
N ALA A 1173 -11.82 -45.86 -46.41
CA ALA A 1173 -12.44 -44.72 -47.09
C ALA A 1173 -13.13 -43.82 -46.05
N MET A 1174 -12.68 -42.57 -45.96
CA MET A 1174 -13.25 -41.54 -45.09
C MET A 1174 -13.92 -40.47 -45.94
N THR A 1175 -15.24 -40.39 -45.93
CA THR A 1175 -16.01 -39.38 -46.67
C THR A 1175 -16.51 -38.30 -45.72
N ARG A 1176 -16.18 -37.04 -45.97
CA ARG A 1176 -16.66 -35.89 -45.20
C ARG A 1176 -18.17 -35.70 -45.39
N LEU A 1177 -18.93 -35.63 -44.31
CA LEU A 1177 -20.37 -35.33 -44.32
C LEU A 1177 -20.64 -33.87 -43.90
N SER A 1178 -19.91 -33.37 -42.91
CA SER A 1178 -20.01 -31.98 -42.43
C SER A 1178 -18.69 -31.47 -41.85
N GLY A 1179 -18.58 -30.15 -41.64
CA GLY A 1179 -17.37 -29.49 -41.13
C GLY A 1179 -16.45 -28.96 -42.23
N GLU A 1180 -15.63 -27.96 -41.90
CA GLU A 1180 -14.72 -27.31 -42.84
C GLU A 1180 -13.62 -28.28 -43.33
N ARG A 1181 -13.33 -28.31 -44.64
CA ARG A 1181 -12.36 -29.24 -45.26
C ARG A 1181 -10.98 -29.19 -44.60
N SER A 1182 -10.47 -27.99 -44.29
CA SER A 1182 -9.13 -27.81 -43.70
C SER A 1182 -9.06 -28.38 -42.26
N ALA A 1183 -10.13 -28.17 -41.48
CA ALA A 1183 -10.25 -28.69 -40.13
C ALA A 1183 -10.44 -30.22 -40.11
N TRP A 1184 -11.25 -30.75 -41.03
CA TRP A 1184 -11.44 -32.19 -41.22
C TRP A 1184 -10.13 -32.94 -41.55
N ILE A 1185 -9.31 -32.40 -42.46
CA ILE A 1185 -8.00 -32.97 -42.81
C ILE A 1185 -7.07 -33.00 -41.59
N ARG A 1186 -7.04 -31.94 -40.76
CA ARG A 1186 -6.22 -31.90 -39.53
C ARG A 1186 -6.72 -32.89 -38.48
N ALA A 1187 -8.03 -32.94 -38.24
CA ALA A 1187 -8.65 -33.82 -37.26
C ALA A 1187 -8.40 -35.31 -37.58
N ASN A 1188 -8.41 -35.67 -38.87
CA ASN A 1188 -8.14 -37.04 -39.31
C ASN A 1188 -6.75 -37.57 -38.94
N LYS A 1189 -5.72 -36.71 -38.79
CA LYS A 1189 -4.40 -37.15 -38.32
C LYS A 1189 -4.45 -37.76 -36.93
N ASN A 1190 -5.21 -37.15 -36.02
CA ASN A 1190 -5.38 -37.64 -34.66
C ASN A 1190 -6.28 -38.88 -34.62
N PHE A 1191 -7.34 -38.91 -35.43
CA PHE A 1191 -8.22 -40.07 -35.58
C PHE A 1191 -7.45 -41.32 -36.04
N ILE A 1192 -6.66 -41.20 -37.09
CA ILE A 1192 -5.86 -42.32 -37.63
C ILE A 1192 -4.78 -42.76 -36.66
N LYS A 1193 -4.20 -41.83 -35.88
CA LYS A 1193 -3.26 -42.17 -34.80
C LYS A 1193 -3.94 -43.03 -33.73
N ALA A 1194 -5.18 -42.72 -33.36
CA ALA A 1194 -5.97 -43.52 -32.41
C ALA A 1194 -6.30 -44.90 -33.00
N LEU A 1195 -6.72 -44.97 -34.27
CA LEU A 1195 -7.02 -46.23 -34.96
C LEU A 1195 -5.78 -47.14 -35.06
N ARG A 1196 -4.63 -46.59 -35.47
CA ARG A 1196 -3.36 -47.34 -35.56
C ARG A 1196 -2.93 -47.91 -34.21
N LYS A 1197 -3.16 -47.16 -33.12
CA LYS A 1197 -2.86 -47.65 -31.76
C LYS A 1197 -3.70 -48.89 -31.43
N GLN A 1198 -4.96 -48.94 -31.83
CA GLN A 1198 -5.81 -50.12 -31.63
C GLN A 1198 -5.38 -51.31 -32.50
N MET A 1199 -4.95 -51.08 -33.74
CA MET A 1199 -4.41 -52.15 -34.60
C MET A 1199 -3.13 -52.77 -34.01
N LEU A 1200 -2.27 -51.93 -33.42
CA LEU A 1200 -1.09 -52.42 -32.70
C LEU A 1200 -1.48 -53.22 -31.45
N LEU A 1201 -2.53 -52.79 -30.76
CA LEU A 1201 -3.06 -53.49 -29.59
C LEU A 1201 -3.61 -54.87 -29.96
N TRP A 1202 -4.36 -54.99 -31.06
CA TRP A 1202 -4.78 -56.28 -31.62
C TRP A 1202 -3.60 -57.24 -31.80
N ARG A 1203 -2.46 -56.76 -32.30
CA ARG A 1203 -1.27 -57.59 -32.50
C ARG A 1203 -0.67 -58.11 -31.18
N LEU A 1204 -0.80 -57.35 -30.11
CA LEU A 1204 -0.32 -57.67 -28.76
C LEU A 1204 -1.25 -58.61 -27.99
N LEU A 1205 -2.49 -58.82 -28.45
CA LEU A 1205 -3.42 -59.78 -27.85
C LEU A 1205 -2.93 -61.21 -28.08
N ASP A 1206 -3.11 -62.05 -27.06
CA ASP A 1206 -2.84 -63.48 -27.05
C ASP A 1206 -3.82 -64.26 -27.94
N ALA A 1207 -3.42 -65.46 -28.35
CA ALA A 1207 -4.17 -66.28 -29.32
C ALA A 1207 -5.57 -66.67 -28.81
N ASP A 1208 -5.72 -66.88 -27.50
CA ASP A 1208 -7.00 -67.21 -26.87
C ASP A 1208 -7.98 -66.03 -26.96
N THR A 1209 -7.54 -64.81 -26.64
CA THR A 1209 -8.36 -63.60 -26.77
C THR A 1209 -8.73 -63.31 -28.23
N LYS A 1210 -7.82 -63.50 -29.18
CA LYS A 1210 -8.13 -63.35 -30.62
C LYS A 1210 -9.20 -64.33 -31.11
N SER A 1211 -9.19 -65.56 -30.59
CA SER A 1211 -10.18 -66.58 -30.94
C SER A 1211 -11.61 -66.23 -30.49
N VAL A 1212 -11.74 -65.49 -29.38
CA VAL A 1212 -13.03 -65.00 -28.86
C VAL A 1212 -13.68 -64.02 -29.83
N PHE A 1213 -12.90 -63.07 -30.37
CA PHE A 1213 -13.39 -62.15 -31.38
C PHE A 1213 -13.68 -62.84 -32.72
N ALA A 1214 -12.99 -63.93 -33.05
CA ALA A 1214 -13.20 -64.70 -34.28
C ALA A 1214 -14.48 -65.56 -34.28
N GLN A 1215 -14.96 -66.03 -33.11
CA GLN A 1215 -16.14 -66.89 -32.98
C GLN A 1215 -17.48 -66.15 -32.98
N GLY A 1216 -17.49 -64.82 -32.92
CA GLY A 1216 -18.70 -64.01 -33.10
C GLY A 1216 -19.75 -64.12 -31.98
N ASP A 1217 -19.40 -64.62 -30.79
CA ASP A 1217 -20.31 -64.71 -29.63
C ASP A 1217 -20.24 -63.42 -28.78
N PRO A 1218 -21.26 -62.53 -28.85
CA PRO A 1218 -21.25 -61.26 -28.13
C PRO A 1218 -21.30 -61.42 -26.60
N SER A 1219 -21.65 -62.60 -26.08
CA SER A 1219 -21.78 -62.83 -24.63
C SER A 1219 -20.45 -63.14 -23.92
N ARG A 1220 -19.43 -63.63 -24.65
CA ARG A 1220 -18.07 -63.84 -24.13
C ARG A 1220 -17.13 -62.66 -24.36
N ALA A 1221 -17.36 -61.87 -25.41
CA ALA A 1221 -16.58 -60.66 -25.71
C ALA A 1221 -16.81 -59.49 -24.74
N ALA A 1222 -17.83 -59.56 -23.88
CA ALA A 1222 -18.08 -58.60 -22.80
C ALA A 1222 -17.51 -59.05 -21.42
N ALA A 1223 -16.96 -60.27 -21.33
CA ALA A 1223 -16.38 -60.85 -20.12
C ALA A 1223 -14.84 -60.94 -20.15
N LEU A 1224 -14.22 -60.47 -21.23
CA LEU A 1224 -12.79 -60.25 -21.45
C LEU A 1224 -12.58 -58.80 -21.87
#